data_AF-A0A7Y0KRV3-F1
#
_entry.id   AF-A0A7Y0KRV3-F1
#
_cell.length_a   1.000
_cell.length_b   1.000
_cell.length_c   1.000
_cell.angle_alpha   90.00
_cell.angle_beta   90.00
_cell.angle_gamma   90.00
#
_symmetry.space_group_name_H-M   'P 1'
#
loop_
_entity.id
_entity.type
_entity.pdbx_description
1 polymer ?
#
loop_
_entity_poly.entity_id
_entity_poly.type
_entity_poly.pdbx_seq_one_letter_code
_entity_poly.pdbx_strand_id
1 'polypeptide(L)'
;MLDRDILLPSYDVLVVGAGIGGLTAAALLAKRGYRVLVVEQHYLPGGCASIFRRQGFTFDVGASLFFGFGEKGYNPHQFVMNELEEDITLVPMDETFTIHLDQQTKVSMYTQRERFWAEMCSCFPHQSEEIKALLSEFESFYHESLDSYGGQFFAPAETPPQHGINLMFTRPFYLGRLLNYLLSTQEQLFRRFTRDPQILKLFTLLNQNMTTCGLDQTPAIAGPMIHVESYTGGCYYAQGSPQTLANKLEKAIHKYGGKILYRNRIDKILIKNGKAIGCQLENGLKIKSHTVISNTTVWNLYGKLIDSQHISRRKRKWARKFRPSYSVFGVYLGVKAEAVPPTIKPTQILPFNDNGSSSYLTVYVTSMLDPEASPPGTHTLCIFLPESTPEITLPTDGKDKYHNRTYRDQKQKKASAIIDYLEKNYFPELKKHILVQEIATPQTIQRYTLKSHGSIGGPQVNMSQSYMSRLAARSDWQGLYCVGDSTSQGIGVVSVTVSAISAVNAILKDLRQPQYLPLKHYPKNYVHFAKASLSQKQHSADLCRDQQKIKTVELEPRSCLSPRCVRAGPDSTHQAHIARLVEAGNWLGAAQSLRAVNPFSETTSYLSQSDDFCGSSCSQSLCPDASIPIKSLNRYVCEKVPNYIPEVAPDNGKRISIVGAGPAGLTCAHYLARLGYQIDIYEKKSEAGGTLTSIALASRIPMSVLHREISNLLLPSIRIYFGQSLGEDITIAELRLQYDALFLACGLGEKQIQTKDVDHDFDLIHGLKFLDQFTQEPTIVRGKTLTIVGATYLAMDISKLAIQNGAKKVYLIDEQSELQSKSQAKRLNEMQELGIEIHSRIDPSAFSKLCSSSHQVIMAGLEQQRIEAQLREHLSTSLLVDVDALVDLDTLQVQGHVNVFAGGDIIRGSSSIHESIRDGRKAAAEINHAFMIKQS
;
A
#
# COMPACT_ATOMS: atom_id res chain seq x y z
N MET A 1 12.98 -3.57 15.06
CA MET A 1 12.72 -4.04 13.68
C MET A 1 11.34 -4.67 13.69
N LEU A 2 10.45 -4.34 12.76
CA LEU A 2 9.33 -5.25 12.46
C LEU A 2 9.88 -6.29 11.48
N ASP A 3 9.30 -7.49 11.42
CA ASP A 3 9.73 -8.61 10.55
C ASP A 3 10.02 -8.24 9.07
N ARG A 4 9.67 -7.02 8.63
CA ARG A 4 9.70 -6.54 7.25
C ARG A 4 10.22 -5.11 7.06
N ASP A 5 10.21 -4.26 8.10
CA ASP A 5 10.54 -2.84 7.99
C ASP A 5 11.57 -2.40 9.03
N ILE A 6 12.66 -1.79 8.54
CA ILE A 6 13.59 -1.03 9.37
C ILE A 6 12.98 0.33 9.65
N LEU A 7 12.57 0.52 10.90
CA LEU A 7 12.13 1.82 11.41
C LEU A 7 13.34 2.61 11.90
N LEU A 8 13.29 3.93 11.70
CA LEU A 8 14.28 4.83 12.26
C LEU A 8 14.15 4.90 13.79
N PRO A 9 15.22 5.23 14.52
CA PRO A 9 15.17 5.46 15.97
C PRO A 9 14.17 6.57 16.36
N SER A 10 13.97 7.55 15.48
CA SER A 10 12.99 8.63 15.63
C SER A 10 12.61 9.21 14.27
N TYR A 11 11.37 9.70 14.16
CA TYR A 11 10.86 10.43 13.00
C TYR A 11 10.61 11.90 13.34
N ASP A 12 10.60 12.77 12.34
CA ASP A 12 10.24 14.17 12.54
C ASP A 12 8.73 14.28 12.75
N VAL A 13 7.95 13.53 11.96
CA VAL A 13 6.49 13.50 12.02
C VAL A 13 6.00 12.06 11.96
N LEU A 14 5.14 11.69 12.91
CA LEU A 14 4.39 10.44 12.90
C LEU A 14 2.89 10.71 12.67
N VAL A 15 2.28 10.02 11.73
CA VAL A 15 0.86 10.17 11.39
C VAL A 15 0.09 8.91 11.78
N VAL A 16 -0.94 9.08 12.60
CA VAL A 16 -1.82 8.00 13.08
C VAL A 16 -3.02 7.90 12.14
N GLY A 17 -2.99 6.92 11.22
CA GLY A 17 -4.08 6.62 10.28
C GLY A 17 -3.93 7.23 8.89
N ALA A 18 -4.01 6.40 7.87
CA ALA A 18 -3.90 6.71 6.45
C ALA A 18 -5.25 7.05 5.78
N GLY A 19 -6.16 7.72 6.48
CA GLY A 19 -7.29 8.40 5.83
C GLY A 19 -6.83 9.64 5.05
N ILE A 20 -7.68 10.22 4.20
CA ILE A 20 -7.32 11.35 3.32
C ILE A 20 -6.65 12.50 4.07
N GLY A 21 -7.16 12.93 5.23
CA GLY A 21 -6.54 13.99 6.02
C GLY A 21 -5.11 13.67 6.47
N GLY A 22 -4.87 12.44 6.96
CA GLY A 22 -3.54 11.98 7.37
C GLY A 22 -2.58 11.85 6.19
N LEU A 23 -3.05 11.30 5.06
CA LEU A 23 -2.26 11.15 3.83
C LEU A 23 -1.87 12.52 3.23
N THR A 24 -2.80 13.47 3.17
CA THR A 24 -2.53 14.84 2.72
C THR A 24 -1.48 15.51 3.61
N ALA A 25 -1.63 15.42 4.94
CA ALA A 25 -0.66 16.02 5.87
C ALA A 25 0.72 15.38 5.73
N ALA A 26 0.78 14.05 5.64
CA ALA A 26 2.00 13.29 5.46
C ALA A 26 2.72 13.66 4.15
N ALA A 27 1.99 13.73 3.03
CA ALA A 27 2.56 14.04 1.72
C ALA A 27 3.15 15.46 1.68
N LEU A 28 2.42 16.46 2.19
CA LEU A 28 2.89 17.84 2.24
C LEU A 28 4.12 18.00 3.14
N LEU A 29 4.15 17.35 4.30
CA LEU A 29 5.31 17.41 5.20
C LEU A 29 6.52 16.64 4.62
N ALA A 30 6.30 15.49 3.99
CA ALA A 30 7.36 14.78 3.27
C ALA A 30 7.94 15.66 2.15
N LYS A 31 7.11 16.37 1.38
CA LYS A 31 7.57 17.34 0.37
C LYS A 31 8.45 18.45 0.96
N ARG A 32 8.22 18.85 2.21
CA ARG A 32 9.10 19.80 2.95
C ARG A 32 10.38 19.18 3.49
N GLY A 33 10.67 17.91 3.20
CA GLY A 33 11.88 17.21 3.61
C GLY A 33 11.83 16.63 5.03
N TYR A 34 10.67 16.61 5.67
CA TYR A 34 10.52 15.94 6.97
C TYR A 34 10.51 14.42 6.80
N ARG A 35 11.14 13.70 7.73
CA ARG A 35 11.04 12.24 7.80
C ARG A 35 9.69 11.86 8.39
N VAL A 36 8.78 11.45 7.51
CA VAL A 36 7.39 11.12 7.86
C VAL A 36 7.19 9.61 7.92
N LEU A 37 6.57 9.12 9.01
CA LEU A 37 6.01 7.78 9.09
C LEU A 37 4.51 7.83 9.30
N VAL A 38 3.75 7.21 8.40
CA VAL A 38 2.32 6.95 8.59
C VAL A 38 2.15 5.53 9.11
N VAL A 39 1.31 5.32 10.12
CA VAL A 39 0.97 3.99 10.63
C VAL A 39 -0.51 3.72 10.38
N GLU A 40 -0.82 2.61 9.71
CA GLU A 40 -2.17 2.24 9.28
C GLU A 40 -2.49 0.80 9.69
N GLN A 41 -3.68 0.60 10.28
CA GLN A 41 -4.15 -0.71 10.71
C GLN A 41 -4.63 -1.58 9.53
N HIS A 42 -5.16 -0.95 8.49
CA HIS A 42 -5.59 -1.60 7.27
C HIS A 42 -4.40 -1.96 6.37
N TYR A 43 -4.65 -2.74 5.32
CA TYR A 43 -3.68 -3.00 4.24
C TYR A 43 -3.80 -2.01 3.05
N LEU A 44 -4.74 -1.07 3.13
CA LEU A 44 -5.16 -0.18 2.03
C LEU A 44 -5.29 1.25 2.59
N PRO A 45 -4.71 2.27 1.93
CA PRO A 45 -4.88 3.66 2.34
C PRO A 45 -6.25 4.20 1.92
N GLY A 46 -6.68 5.32 2.50
CA GLY A 46 -7.86 6.09 2.09
C GLY A 46 -9.00 6.10 3.11
N GLY A 47 -9.04 5.14 4.05
CA GLY A 47 -10.10 5.06 5.05
C GLY A 47 -11.49 4.94 4.40
N CYS A 48 -12.39 5.91 4.64
CA CYS A 48 -13.74 5.91 4.04
C CYS A 48 -13.76 6.22 2.53
N ALA A 49 -12.64 6.63 1.93
CA ALA A 49 -12.48 6.84 0.49
C ALA A 49 -11.78 5.65 -0.20
N SER A 50 -12.01 4.44 0.33
CA SER A 50 -11.42 3.21 -0.20
C SER A 50 -12.42 2.40 -1.04
N ILE A 51 -11.94 1.29 -1.58
CA ILE A 51 -12.72 0.32 -2.35
C ILE A 51 -12.52 -1.10 -1.82
N PHE A 52 -13.39 -2.02 -2.25
CA PHE A 52 -13.07 -3.44 -2.30
C PHE A 52 -13.43 -4.03 -3.66
N ARG A 53 -12.79 -5.16 -4.00
CA ARG A 53 -13.05 -5.87 -5.26
C ARG A 53 -13.52 -7.29 -5.03
N ARG A 54 -14.47 -7.74 -5.84
CA ARG A 54 -15.00 -9.12 -5.81
C ARG A 54 -15.38 -9.59 -7.21
N GLN A 55 -14.81 -10.71 -7.64
CA GLN A 55 -15.10 -11.34 -8.95
C GLN A 55 -15.07 -10.36 -10.14
N GLY A 56 -14.10 -9.45 -10.17
CA GLY A 56 -13.95 -8.44 -11.23
C GLY A 56 -14.75 -7.15 -11.04
N PHE A 57 -15.64 -7.07 -10.04
CA PHE A 57 -16.37 -5.85 -9.71
C PHE A 57 -15.61 -5.02 -8.66
N THR A 58 -15.57 -3.70 -8.86
CA THR A 58 -15.00 -2.71 -7.93
C THR A 58 -16.13 -1.93 -7.25
N PHE A 59 -16.17 -1.97 -5.92
CA PHE A 59 -17.21 -1.31 -5.12
C PHE A 59 -16.62 -0.23 -4.22
N ASP A 60 -17.20 0.96 -4.29
CA ASP A 60 -16.87 2.07 -3.40
C ASP A 60 -17.49 1.84 -2.02
N VAL A 61 -16.73 2.03 -0.94
CA VAL A 61 -17.27 1.77 0.42
C VAL A 61 -17.91 2.99 1.07
N GLY A 62 -17.62 4.19 0.60
CA GLY A 62 -18.04 5.43 1.24
C GLY A 62 -18.04 6.62 0.29
N ALA A 63 -16.92 7.33 0.19
CA ALA A 63 -16.85 8.47 -0.72
C ALA A 63 -16.82 8.00 -2.17
N SER A 64 -17.91 8.22 -2.92
CA SER A 64 -18.01 7.92 -4.36
C SER A 64 -17.85 9.16 -5.25
N LEU A 65 -18.14 10.35 -4.72
CA LEU A 65 -18.09 11.61 -5.47
C LEU A 65 -17.08 12.57 -4.86
N PHE A 66 -16.37 13.31 -5.71
CA PHE A 66 -15.40 14.30 -5.30
C PHE A 66 -15.76 15.70 -5.78
N PHE A 67 -15.50 16.65 -4.89
CA PHE A 67 -15.58 18.09 -5.12
C PHE A 67 -14.19 18.68 -4.88
N GLY A 68 -14.00 19.97 -5.17
CA GLY A 68 -12.75 20.67 -4.84
C GLY A 68 -11.58 20.35 -5.77
N PHE A 69 -11.86 19.91 -7.00
CA PHE A 69 -10.88 19.72 -8.07
C PHE A 69 -11.08 20.69 -9.26
N GLY A 70 -12.15 21.49 -9.25
CA GLY A 70 -12.46 22.39 -10.34
C GLY A 70 -11.44 23.51 -10.49
N GLU A 71 -11.63 24.35 -11.51
CA GLU A 71 -10.80 25.53 -11.75
C GLU A 71 -11.34 26.80 -11.04
N LYS A 72 -12.62 26.77 -10.66
CA LYS A 72 -13.33 27.83 -9.94
C LYS A 72 -13.93 27.26 -8.65
N GLY A 73 -14.15 28.07 -7.63
CA GLY A 73 -14.65 27.60 -6.33
C GLY A 73 -13.53 27.38 -5.31
N TYR A 74 -13.77 26.55 -4.29
CA TYR A 74 -12.84 26.43 -3.16
C TYR A 74 -11.60 25.56 -3.48
N ASN A 75 -11.77 24.44 -4.18
CA ASN A 75 -10.69 23.65 -4.80
C ASN A 75 -9.41 23.27 -4.00
N PRO A 76 -9.51 22.79 -2.75
CA PRO A 76 -8.32 22.40 -1.99
C PRO A 76 -7.60 21.16 -2.56
N HIS A 77 -8.30 20.25 -3.25
CA HIS A 77 -7.63 19.09 -3.85
C HIS A 77 -6.83 19.48 -5.08
N GLN A 78 -7.30 20.45 -5.87
CA GLN A 78 -6.53 21.01 -6.97
C GLN A 78 -5.20 21.58 -6.49
N PHE A 79 -5.22 22.37 -5.41
CA PHE A 79 -4.00 22.84 -4.76
C PHE A 79 -3.09 21.67 -4.34
N VAL A 80 -3.61 20.67 -3.63
CA VAL A 80 -2.78 19.57 -3.12
C VAL A 80 -2.16 18.75 -4.25
N MET A 81 -2.89 18.44 -5.33
CA MET A 81 -2.33 17.68 -6.45
C MET A 81 -1.26 18.46 -7.20
N ASN A 82 -1.48 19.76 -7.43
CA ASN A 82 -0.47 20.62 -8.07
C ASN A 82 0.75 20.83 -7.17
N GLU A 83 0.53 21.00 -5.88
CA GLU A 83 1.61 21.12 -4.91
C GLU A 83 2.39 19.81 -4.79
N LEU A 84 1.76 18.63 -4.85
CA LEU A 84 2.48 17.36 -4.79
C LEU A 84 3.03 16.90 -6.15
N GLU A 85 2.67 17.61 -7.22
CA GLU A 85 2.98 17.25 -8.61
C GLU A 85 2.55 15.81 -8.94
N GLU A 86 1.31 15.46 -8.55
CA GLU A 86 0.73 14.15 -8.78
C GLU A 86 -0.45 14.22 -9.75
N ASP A 87 -0.28 13.62 -10.91
CA ASP A 87 -1.31 13.59 -11.95
C ASP A 87 -2.53 12.79 -11.51
N ILE A 88 -3.70 13.41 -11.56
CA ILE A 88 -5.00 12.76 -11.35
C ILE A 88 -5.95 13.09 -12.50
N THR A 89 -6.65 12.06 -12.99
CA THR A 89 -7.66 12.21 -14.02
C THR A 89 -9.05 12.02 -13.41
N LEU A 90 -9.95 12.92 -13.74
CA LEU A 90 -11.29 13.01 -13.21
C LEU A 90 -12.30 12.97 -14.35
N VAL A 91 -13.44 12.32 -14.11
CA VAL A 91 -14.60 12.34 -14.99
C VAL A 91 -15.58 13.40 -14.47
N PRO A 92 -15.75 14.53 -15.18
CA PRO A 92 -16.73 15.54 -14.79
C PRO A 92 -18.14 14.98 -14.92
N MET A 93 -18.97 15.29 -13.94
CA MET A 93 -20.37 14.91 -13.92
C MET A 93 -21.23 16.12 -14.30
N ASP A 94 -22.12 15.92 -15.27
CA ASP A 94 -23.14 16.93 -15.62
C ASP A 94 -24.26 16.96 -14.55
N GLU A 95 -24.62 15.79 -14.02
CA GLU A 95 -25.63 15.64 -12.96
C GLU A 95 -24.98 14.97 -11.74
N THR A 96 -25.07 15.62 -10.57
CA THR A 96 -24.48 15.17 -9.30
C THR A 96 -25.33 14.11 -8.61
N PHE A 97 -26.64 14.34 -8.52
CA PHE A 97 -27.63 13.46 -7.92
C PHE A 97 -28.98 13.61 -8.62
N THR A 98 -29.69 12.50 -8.77
CA THR A 98 -31.13 12.49 -9.05
C THR A 98 -31.86 12.16 -7.74
N ILE A 99 -32.79 13.02 -7.31
CA ILE A 99 -33.57 12.81 -6.08
C ILE A 99 -35.02 12.55 -6.41
N HIS A 100 -35.54 11.44 -5.92
CA HIS A 100 -36.95 11.08 -6.03
C HIS A 100 -37.64 11.50 -4.72
N LEU A 101 -38.53 12.49 -4.79
CA LEU A 101 -39.28 12.95 -3.60
C LEU A 101 -40.47 12.03 -3.31
N ASP A 102 -41.06 11.51 -4.37
CA ASP A 102 -42.09 10.49 -4.41
C ASP A 102 -41.99 9.75 -5.76
N GLN A 103 -43.02 8.98 -6.14
CA GLN A 103 -42.99 8.20 -7.40
C GLN A 103 -43.15 9.06 -8.67
N GLN A 104 -43.58 10.32 -8.55
CA GLN A 104 -43.89 11.20 -9.68
C GLN A 104 -42.90 12.38 -9.78
N THR A 105 -42.47 12.93 -8.64
CA THR A 105 -41.57 14.08 -8.60
C THR A 105 -40.12 13.64 -8.44
N LYS A 106 -39.35 13.88 -9.50
CA LYS A 106 -37.90 13.72 -9.55
C LYS A 106 -37.24 15.08 -9.77
N VAL A 107 -36.13 15.34 -9.09
CA VAL A 107 -35.31 16.55 -9.25
C VAL A 107 -33.87 16.16 -9.56
N SER A 108 -33.33 16.63 -10.69
CA SER A 108 -31.94 16.43 -11.08
C SER A 108 -31.02 17.59 -10.66
N MET A 109 -29.87 17.26 -10.07
CA MET A 109 -28.94 18.23 -9.52
C MET A 109 -27.79 18.49 -10.49
N TYR A 110 -27.94 19.48 -11.37
CA TYR A 110 -26.95 19.77 -12.42
C TYR A 110 -25.75 20.59 -11.92
N THR A 111 -24.56 20.33 -12.48
CA THR A 111 -23.34 21.12 -12.26
C THR A 111 -23.31 22.40 -13.12
N GLN A 112 -24.21 22.51 -14.09
CA GLN A 112 -24.45 23.75 -14.83
C GLN A 112 -25.51 24.58 -14.10
N ARG A 113 -25.10 25.77 -13.64
CA ARG A 113 -25.94 26.69 -12.86
C ARG A 113 -27.31 26.93 -13.49
N GLU A 114 -27.34 27.41 -14.74
CA GLU A 114 -28.57 27.81 -15.43
C GLU A 114 -29.53 26.62 -15.59
N ARG A 115 -28.98 25.44 -15.88
CA ARG A 115 -29.74 24.21 -16.03
C ARG A 115 -30.31 23.73 -14.70
N PHE A 116 -29.54 23.81 -13.62
CA PHE A 116 -30.02 23.48 -12.28
C PHE A 116 -31.16 24.40 -11.84
N TRP A 117 -31.02 25.70 -12.07
CA TRP A 117 -32.07 26.68 -11.73
C TRP A 117 -33.35 26.42 -12.54
N ALA A 118 -33.21 26.15 -13.84
CA ALA A 118 -34.33 25.80 -14.70
C ALA A 118 -35.03 24.51 -14.26
N GLU A 119 -34.26 23.46 -13.89
CA GLU A 119 -34.80 22.21 -13.34
C GLU A 119 -35.63 22.48 -12.08
N MET A 120 -35.08 23.23 -11.12
CA MET A 120 -35.79 23.55 -9.87
C MET A 120 -37.10 24.30 -10.13
N CYS A 121 -37.09 25.29 -11.04
CA CYS A 121 -38.31 26.03 -11.39
C CYS A 121 -39.32 25.15 -12.15
N SER A 122 -38.85 24.21 -12.98
CA SER A 122 -39.69 23.26 -13.71
C SER A 122 -40.37 22.26 -12.76
N CYS A 123 -39.64 21.75 -11.77
CA CYS A 123 -40.19 20.83 -10.76
C CYS A 123 -41.15 21.54 -9.78
N PHE A 124 -40.95 22.84 -9.53
CA PHE A 124 -41.76 23.63 -8.58
C PHE A 124 -42.23 24.95 -9.20
N PRO A 125 -43.09 24.92 -10.23
CA PRO A 125 -43.45 26.10 -11.01
C PRO A 125 -44.09 27.19 -10.14
N HIS A 126 -44.88 26.81 -9.13
CA HIS A 126 -45.56 27.70 -8.20
C HIS A 126 -44.65 28.42 -7.19
N GLN A 127 -43.37 28.03 -7.10
CA GLN A 127 -42.38 28.57 -6.15
C GLN A 127 -41.13 29.10 -6.87
N SER A 128 -41.22 29.35 -8.19
CA SER A 128 -40.06 29.68 -9.02
C SER A 128 -39.32 30.93 -8.55
N GLU A 129 -40.04 31.97 -8.12
CA GLU A 129 -39.43 33.22 -7.68
C GLU A 129 -38.76 33.08 -6.31
N GLU A 130 -39.41 32.35 -5.38
CA GLU A 130 -38.87 32.02 -4.06
C GLU A 130 -37.58 31.18 -4.17
N ILE A 131 -37.57 30.19 -5.08
CA ILE A 131 -36.39 29.35 -5.35
C ILE A 131 -35.24 30.20 -5.91
N LYS A 132 -35.51 31.04 -6.92
CA LYS A 132 -34.47 31.92 -7.49
C LYS A 132 -33.90 32.87 -6.44
N ALA A 133 -34.75 33.42 -5.57
CA ALA A 133 -34.31 34.30 -4.49
C ALA A 133 -33.41 33.56 -3.48
N LEU A 134 -33.79 32.33 -3.08
CA LEU A 134 -32.98 31.48 -2.20
C LEU A 134 -31.62 31.13 -2.83
N LEU A 135 -31.60 30.69 -4.09
CA LEU A 135 -30.37 30.31 -4.78
C LEU A 135 -29.46 31.52 -5.02
N SER A 136 -30.03 32.70 -5.31
CA SER A 136 -29.29 33.96 -5.42
C SER A 136 -28.65 34.36 -4.08
N GLU A 137 -29.38 34.20 -2.97
CA GLU A 137 -28.84 34.44 -1.62
C GLU A 137 -27.68 33.50 -1.32
N PHE A 138 -27.78 32.23 -1.72
CA PHE A 138 -26.70 31.25 -1.57
C PHE A 138 -25.48 31.64 -2.40
N GLU A 139 -25.63 31.93 -3.69
CA GLU A 139 -24.54 32.33 -4.58
C GLU A 139 -23.83 33.58 -4.04
N SER A 140 -24.60 34.60 -3.66
CA SER A 140 -24.06 35.84 -3.09
C SER A 140 -23.22 35.57 -1.84
N PHE A 141 -23.76 34.82 -0.87
CA PHE A 141 -23.05 34.52 0.36
C PHE A 141 -21.78 33.69 0.11
N TYR A 142 -21.85 32.71 -0.79
CA TYR A 142 -20.73 31.84 -1.13
C TYR A 142 -19.57 32.63 -1.75
N HIS A 143 -19.85 33.50 -2.72
CA HIS A 143 -18.82 34.33 -3.35
C HIS A 143 -18.19 35.32 -2.36
N GLU A 144 -18.99 35.98 -1.52
CA GLU A 144 -18.45 36.84 -0.44
C GLU A 144 -17.55 36.06 0.52
N SER A 145 -17.91 34.81 0.80
CA SER A 145 -17.12 33.93 1.66
C SER A 145 -15.80 33.53 1.01
N LEU A 146 -15.81 33.09 -0.25
CA LEU A 146 -14.57 32.78 -0.98
C LEU A 146 -13.63 33.98 -1.07
N ASP A 147 -14.16 35.16 -1.41
CA ASP A 147 -13.40 36.40 -1.46
C ASP A 147 -12.77 36.72 -0.11
N SER A 148 -13.52 36.48 0.99
CA SER A 148 -13.03 36.71 2.35
C SER A 148 -11.78 35.88 2.64
N TYR A 149 -11.73 34.61 2.20
CA TYR A 149 -10.59 33.72 2.41
C TYR A 149 -9.35 34.11 1.60
N GLY A 150 -9.48 34.94 0.56
CA GLY A 150 -8.36 35.39 -0.27
C GLY A 150 -7.61 34.25 -0.95
N GLY A 151 -8.29 33.13 -1.23
CA GLY A 151 -7.69 31.91 -1.80
C GLY A 151 -6.91 31.04 -0.80
N GLN A 152 -7.03 31.29 0.51
CA GLN A 152 -6.37 30.49 1.55
C GLN A 152 -7.27 29.37 2.08
N PHE A 153 -6.62 28.31 2.57
CA PHE A 153 -7.29 27.17 3.20
C PHE A 153 -7.00 27.15 4.70
N PHE A 154 -7.98 27.53 5.51
CA PHE A 154 -7.88 27.35 6.97
C PHE A 154 -9.17 26.82 7.58
N ALA A 155 -8.99 25.94 8.56
CA ALA A 155 -10.03 25.47 9.45
C ALA A 155 -10.55 26.65 10.30
N PRO A 156 -11.85 26.71 10.62
CA PRO A 156 -12.39 27.79 11.43
C PRO A 156 -11.63 27.98 12.75
N ALA A 157 -11.23 26.87 13.40
CA ALA A 157 -10.51 26.96 14.68
C ALA A 157 -9.05 27.44 14.54
N GLU A 158 -8.53 27.48 13.31
CA GLU A 158 -7.17 27.92 12.97
C GLU A 158 -7.17 29.24 12.19
N THR A 159 -8.33 29.91 12.07
CA THR A 159 -8.43 31.21 11.44
C THR A 159 -7.52 32.22 12.18
N PRO A 160 -6.59 32.88 11.47
CA PRO A 160 -5.71 33.86 12.11
C PRO A 160 -6.54 35.00 12.75
N PRO A 161 -6.23 35.44 13.99
CA PRO A 161 -6.97 36.54 14.62
C PRO A 161 -6.96 37.83 13.79
N GLN A 162 -5.84 38.10 13.11
CA GLN A 162 -5.70 39.24 12.21
C GLN A 162 -6.72 39.21 11.05
N HIS A 163 -7.12 38.03 10.61
CA HIS A 163 -8.12 37.88 9.55
C HIS A 163 -9.48 38.43 10.00
N GLY A 164 -9.94 38.07 11.19
CA GLY A 164 -11.21 38.57 11.75
C GLY A 164 -11.18 40.09 11.97
N ILE A 165 -10.07 40.62 12.47
CA ILE A 165 -9.86 42.07 12.62
C ILE A 165 -9.91 42.76 11.25
N ASN A 166 -9.21 42.22 10.26
CA ASN A 166 -9.22 42.76 8.90
C ASN A 166 -10.63 42.75 8.30
N LEU A 167 -11.40 41.67 8.46
CA LEU A 167 -12.79 41.60 8.00
C LEU A 167 -13.69 42.66 8.66
N MET A 168 -13.49 42.93 9.95
CA MET A 168 -14.25 43.96 10.66
C MET A 168 -14.07 45.35 10.03
N PHE A 169 -12.85 45.69 9.60
CA PHE A 169 -12.56 46.98 8.97
C PHE A 169 -12.85 47.01 7.46
N THR A 170 -12.65 45.91 6.74
CA THR A 170 -12.74 45.87 5.27
C THR A 170 -14.12 45.45 4.77
N ARG A 171 -14.84 44.58 5.49
CA ARG A 171 -16.12 43.99 5.08
C ARG A 171 -17.10 43.82 6.26
N PRO A 172 -17.46 44.91 7.01
CA PRO A 172 -18.29 44.81 8.22
C PRO A 172 -19.69 44.23 7.97
N PHE A 173 -20.31 44.53 6.82
CA PHE A 173 -21.62 43.98 6.46
C PHE A 173 -21.58 42.46 6.24
N TYR A 174 -20.54 41.96 5.56
CA TYR A 174 -20.32 40.52 5.40
C TYR A 174 -20.10 39.84 6.75
N LEU A 175 -19.30 40.45 7.64
CA LEU A 175 -19.08 39.89 8.98
C LEU A 175 -20.39 39.76 9.78
N GLY A 176 -21.27 40.77 9.72
CA GLY A 176 -22.60 40.69 10.32
C GLY A 176 -23.47 39.57 9.72
N ARG A 177 -23.44 39.41 8.39
CA ARG A 177 -24.14 38.33 7.68
C ARG A 177 -23.57 36.95 8.06
N LEU A 178 -22.24 36.80 8.11
CA LEU A 178 -21.56 35.58 8.56
C LEU A 178 -21.97 35.19 9.98
N LEU A 179 -22.03 36.15 10.91
CA LEU A 179 -22.49 35.89 12.28
C LEU A 179 -23.95 35.42 12.30
N ASN A 180 -24.84 36.05 11.51
CA ASN A 180 -26.23 35.60 11.39
C ASN A 180 -26.31 34.15 10.87
N TYR A 181 -25.50 33.80 9.87
CA TYR A 181 -25.44 32.45 9.30
C TYR A 181 -24.87 31.40 10.28
N LEU A 182 -23.92 31.79 11.13
CA LEU A 182 -23.34 30.91 12.15
C LEU A 182 -24.30 30.67 13.32
N LEU A 183 -25.21 31.61 13.59
CA LEU A 183 -26.17 31.58 14.70
C LEU A 183 -27.55 31.06 14.29
N SER A 184 -27.80 30.81 13.01
CA SER A 184 -29.07 30.30 12.49
C SER A 184 -28.95 28.93 11.86
N THR A 185 -30.06 28.19 11.84
CA THR A 185 -30.16 26.90 11.16
C THR A 185 -30.45 27.12 9.68
N GLN A 186 -30.13 26.13 8.83
CA GLN A 186 -30.53 26.18 7.43
C GLN A 186 -32.04 26.33 7.30
N GLU A 187 -32.83 25.60 8.08
CA GLU A 187 -34.29 25.73 8.02
C GLU A 187 -34.76 27.17 8.30
N GLN A 188 -34.17 27.87 9.26
CA GLN A 188 -34.48 29.28 9.53
C GLN A 188 -34.14 30.19 8.34
N LEU A 189 -33.05 29.90 7.62
CA LEU A 189 -32.70 30.60 6.39
C LEU A 189 -33.70 30.30 5.26
N PHE A 190 -34.02 29.02 5.04
CA PHE A 190 -34.97 28.57 4.02
C PHE A 190 -36.36 29.18 4.21
N ARG A 191 -36.86 29.22 5.47
CA ARG A 191 -38.18 29.76 5.82
C ARG A 191 -38.34 31.26 5.55
N ARG A 192 -37.26 31.99 5.26
CA ARG A 192 -37.32 33.39 4.76
C ARG A 192 -37.80 33.47 3.31
N PHE A 193 -37.62 32.39 2.55
CA PHE A 193 -37.94 32.33 1.12
C PHE A 193 -39.11 31.41 0.83
N THR A 194 -39.10 30.18 1.36
CA THR A 194 -40.16 29.20 1.09
C THR A 194 -40.53 28.39 2.33
N ARG A 195 -41.80 27.97 2.39
CA ARG A 195 -42.33 27.02 3.39
C ARG A 195 -42.87 25.74 2.74
N ASP A 196 -42.63 25.56 1.45
CA ASP A 196 -43.14 24.41 0.71
C ASP A 196 -42.54 23.10 1.27
N PRO A 197 -43.38 22.12 1.66
CA PRO A 197 -42.90 20.90 2.32
C PRO A 197 -42.08 20.01 1.37
N GLN A 198 -42.33 20.03 0.06
CA GLN A 198 -41.55 19.24 -0.89
C GLN A 198 -40.17 19.84 -1.13
N ILE A 199 -40.05 21.17 -1.22
CA ILE A 199 -38.74 21.84 -1.33
C ILE A 199 -37.93 21.61 -0.05
N LEU A 200 -38.53 21.78 1.13
CA LEU A 200 -37.85 21.51 2.40
C LEU A 200 -37.42 20.02 2.50
N LYS A 201 -38.24 19.09 2.02
CA LYS A 201 -37.89 17.66 1.96
C LYS A 201 -36.70 17.40 1.04
N LEU A 202 -36.68 17.99 -0.15
CA LEU A 202 -35.57 17.87 -1.11
C LEU A 202 -34.23 18.26 -0.48
N PHE A 203 -34.17 19.46 0.09
CA PHE A 203 -32.94 19.97 0.70
C PHE A 203 -32.60 19.24 2.00
N THR A 204 -33.59 18.74 2.74
CA THR A 204 -33.34 17.86 3.88
C THR A 204 -32.64 16.57 3.45
N LEU A 205 -33.09 15.92 2.37
CA LEU A 205 -32.47 14.68 1.86
C LEU A 205 -31.03 14.92 1.36
N LEU A 206 -30.80 16.02 0.62
CA LEU A 206 -29.46 16.43 0.21
C LEU A 206 -28.55 16.66 1.41
N ASN A 207 -29.02 17.46 2.36
CA ASN A 207 -28.24 17.87 3.51
C ASN A 207 -27.95 16.69 4.45
N GLN A 208 -28.86 15.72 4.59
CA GLN A 208 -28.61 14.48 5.34
C GLN A 208 -27.51 13.65 4.70
N ASN A 209 -27.47 13.53 3.37
CA ASN A 209 -26.40 12.80 2.66
C ASN A 209 -25.01 13.47 2.83
N MET A 210 -24.96 14.80 2.96
CA MET A 210 -23.70 15.55 3.04
C MET A 210 -23.24 15.83 4.48
N THR A 211 -24.17 16.13 5.39
CA THR A 211 -23.88 16.63 6.76
C THR A 211 -24.36 15.70 7.87
N THR A 212 -25.11 14.65 7.53
CA THR A 212 -25.72 13.67 8.46
C THR A 212 -26.79 14.26 9.40
N CYS A 213 -27.34 15.42 9.05
CA CYS A 213 -28.36 16.15 9.79
C CYS A 213 -29.43 16.74 8.85
N GLY A 214 -30.61 17.02 9.41
CA GLY A 214 -31.66 17.78 8.74
C GLY A 214 -31.39 19.29 8.74
N LEU A 215 -32.20 20.04 8.00
CA LEU A 215 -32.08 21.50 7.89
C LEU A 215 -32.28 22.23 9.24
N ASP A 216 -33.09 21.64 10.12
CA ASP A 216 -33.42 22.11 11.46
C ASP A 216 -32.19 22.15 12.38
N GLN A 217 -31.21 21.31 12.11
CA GLN A 217 -30.03 21.12 12.95
C GLN A 217 -28.76 21.68 12.33
N THR A 218 -28.66 21.71 11.00
CA THR A 218 -27.45 22.14 10.31
C THR A 218 -27.32 23.66 10.30
N PRO A 219 -26.12 24.23 10.60
CA PRO A 219 -25.87 25.66 10.49
C PRO A 219 -26.12 26.22 9.08
N ALA A 220 -26.70 27.42 8.99
CA ALA A 220 -27.11 28.04 7.73
C ALA A 220 -25.95 28.18 6.72
N ILE A 221 -24.73 28.45 7.20
CA ILE A 221 -23.51 28.57 6.40
C ILE A 221 -23.21 27.31 5.56
N ALA A 222 -23.59 26.12 6.03
CA ALA A 222 -23.33 24.89 5.27
C ALA A 222 -24.16 24.82 3.97
N GLY A 223 -25.30 25.52 3.88
CA GLY A 223 -26.17 25.49 2.70
C GLY A 223 -25.44 26.02 1.47
N PRO A 224 -25.04 27.31 1.46
CA PRO A 224 -24.27 27.88 0.36
C PRO A 224 -22.97 27.11 0.07
N MET A 225 -22.22 26.74 1.11
CA MET A 225 -20.92 26.08 0.95
C MET A 225 -21.00 24.68 0.32
N ILE A 226 -22.13 23.98 0.47
CA ILE A 226 -22.34 22.66 -0.14
C ILE A 226 -23.01 22.80 -1.50
N HIS A 227 -24.11 23.55 -1.56
CA HIS A 227 -24.95 23.59 -2.76
C HIS A 227 -24.32 24.43 -3.88
N VAL A 228 -23.72 25.58 -3.58
CA VAL A 228 -23.12 26.46 -4.60
C VAL A 228 -21.81 25.87 -5.11
N GLU A 229 -21.03 25.25 -4.23
CA GLU A 229 -19.79 24.54 -4.61
C GLU A 229 -20.08 23.46 -5.66
N SER A 230 -21.22 22.76 -5.59
CA SER A 230 -21.53 21.66 -6.51
C SER A 230 -21.56 22.06 -8.00
N TYR A 231 -21.99 23.28 -8.31
CA TYR A 231 -22.03 23.82 -9.69
C TYR A 231 -21.01 24.91 -9.96
N THR A 232 -20.37 25.49 -8.94
CA THR A 232 -19.25 26.43 -9.11
C THR A 232 -17.93 25.71 -9.25
N GLY A 233 -17.65 24.76 -8.35
CA GLY A 233 -16.46 23.91 -8.33
C GLY A 233 -16.64 22.58 -9.04
N GLY A 234 -17.87 22.22 -9.40
CA GLY A 234 -18.19 21.00 -10.12
C GLY A 234 -18.13 19.74 -9.25
N CYS A 235 -18.56 18.63 -9.84
CA CYS A 235 -18.56 17.30 -9.22
C CYS A 235 -17.88 16.31 -10.15
N TYR A 236 -17.07 15.43 -9.57
CA TYR A 236 -16.18 14.56 -10.30
C TYR A 236 -16.20 13.15 -9.73
N TYR A 237 -16.01 12.17 -10.62
CA TYR A 237 -15.61 10.82 -10.25
C TYR A 237 -14.13 10.65 -10.58
N ALA A 238 -13.33 10.10 -9.66
CA ALA A 238 -11.94 9.82 -9.97
C ALA A 238 -11.84 8.58 -10.87
N GLN A 239 -11.17 8.74 -12.02
CA GLN A 239 -10.99 7.63 -12.94
C GLN A 239 -10.28 6.46 -12.24
N GLY A 240 -10.76 5.24 -12.51
CA GLY A 240 -10.37 3.99 -11.87
C GLY A 240 -11.15 3.69 -10.58
N SER A 241 -11.40 4.70 -9.73
CA SER A 241 -12.23 4.68 -8.51
C SER A 241 -11.85 5.84 -7.56
N PRO A 242 -12.64 6.10 -6.50
CA PRO A 242 -12.25 7.01 -5.42
C PRO A 242 -10.90 6.69 -4.74
N GLN A 243 -10.48 5.42 -4.77
CA GLN A 243 -9.19 4.97 -4.25
C GLN A 243 -7.99 5.69 -4.93
N THR A 244 -8.17 6.18 -6.15
CA THR A 244 -7.13 6.90 -6.91
C THR A 244 -6.59 8.09 -6.14
N LEU A 245 -7.44 8.88 -5.44
CA LEU A 245 -6.94 10.02 -4.65
C LEU A 245 -5.99 9.56 -3.52
N ALA A 246 -6.37 8.52 -2.77
CA ALA A 246 -5.53 7.98 -1.71
C ALA A 246 -4.22 7.40 -2.26
N ASN A 247 -4.28 6.74 -3.42
CA ASN A 247 -3.12 6.19 -4.12
C ASN A 247 -2.13 7.29 -4.56
N LYS A 248 -2.62 8.43 -5.07
CA LYS A 248 -1.77 9.57 -5.45
C LYS A 248 -1.09 10.21 -4.24
N LEU A 249 -1.82 10.36 -3.12
CA LEU A 249 -1.23 10.86 -1.88
C LEU A 249 -0.18 9.88 -1.32
N GLU A 250 -0.44 8.57 -1.37
CA GLU A 250 0.56 7.55 -1.02
C GLU A 250 1.81 7.64 -1.91
N LYS A 251 1.61 7.79 -3.22
CA LYS A 251 2.70 7.95 -4.18
C LYS A 251 3.54 9.18 -3.88
N ALA A 252 2.92 10.31 -3.57
CA ALA A 252 3.62 11.51 -3.13
C ALA A 252 4.43 11.29 -1.85
N ILE A 253 3.90 10.57 -0.85
CA ILE A 253 4.62 10.25 0.38
C ILE A 253 5.91 9.49 0.06
N HIS A 254 5.84 8.42 -0.76
CA HIS A 254 7.04 7.68 -1.15
C HIS A 254 7.98 8.53 -2.04
N LYS A 255 7.45 9.31 -2.99
CA LYS A 255 8.21 10.22 -3.86
C LYS A 255 9.11 11.16 -3.05
N TYR A 256 8.62 11.66 -1.93
CA TYR A 256 9.35 12.59 -1.05
C TYR A 256 9.97 11.90 0.19
N GLY A 257 10.21 10.58 0.14
CA GLY A 257 10.97 9.84 1.14
C GLY A 257 10.22 9.45 2.43
N GLY A 258 8.93 9.76 2.53
CA GLY A 258 8.09 9.29 3.62
C GLY A 258 7.78 7.78 3.52
N LYS A 259 7.33 7.19 4.62
CA LYS A 259 7.02 5.76 4.74
C LYS A 259 5.61 5.53 5.26
N ILE A 260 4.98 4.43 4.84
CA ILE A 260 3.71 3.98 5.40
C ILE A 260 3.85 2.54 5.90
N LEU A 261 3.55 2.35 7.18
CA LEU A 261 3.55 1.06 7.85
C LEU A 261 2.11 0.54 7.93
N TYR A 262 1.76 -0.35 7.01
CA TYR A 262 0.45 -1.00 6.94
C TYR A 262 0.29 -2.14 7.93
N ARG A 263 -0.96 -2.58 8.16
CA ARG A 263 -1.32 -3.71 9.04
C ARG A 263 -0.78 -3.59 10.47
N ASN A 264 -0.59 -2.36 10.95
CA ASN A 264 -0.10 -2.08 12.29
C ASN A 264 -1.10 -1.15 12.98
N ARG A 265 -1.71 -1.63 14.07
CA ARG A 265 -2.62 -0.83 14.88
C ARG A 265 -1.82 -0.14 15.99
N ILE A 266 -2.06 1.16 16.14
CA ILE A 266 -1.55 1.93 17.28
C ILE A 266 -2.44 1.66 18.49
N ASP A 267 -1.81 1.31 19.60
CA ASP A 267 -2.44 1.15 20.91
C ASP A 267 -2.61 2.52 21.58
N LYS A 268 -1.52 3.29 21.68
CA LYS A 268 -1.52 4.61 22.32
C LYS A 268 -0.51 5.60 21.74
N ILE A 269 -0.82 6.89 21.88
CA ILE A 269 0.10 8.00 21.66
C ILE A 269 0.82 8.27 22.99
N LEU A 270 2.15 8.33 22.94
CA LEU A 270 3.00 8.49 24.12
C LEU A 270 3.11 9.97 24.47
N ILE A 271 2.67 10.33 25.68
CA ILE A 271 2.75 11.70 26.22
C ILE A 271 3.77 11.73 27.37
N LYS A 272 4.69 12.69 27.35
CA LYS A 272 5.62 12.97 28.45
C LYS A 272 5.65 14.47 28.71
N ASN A 273 5.43 14.90 29.95
CA ASN A 273 5.43 16.30 30.36
C ASN A 273 4.53 17.21 29.48
N GLY A 274 3.34 16.72 29.13
CA GLY A 274 2.39 17.47 28.28
C GLY A 274 2.75 17.52 26.78
N LYS A 275 3.81 16.83 26.35
CA LYS A 275 4.26 16.76 24.96
C LYS A 275 4.08 15.35 24.39
N ALA A 276 3.64 15.24 23.14
CA ALA A 276 3.65 13.97 22.42
C ALA A 276 5.07 13.64 21.93
N ILE A 277 5.50 12.40 22.19
CA ILE A 277 6.86 11.92 21.92
C ILE A 277 6.89 10.69 20.99
N GLY A 278 5.75 10.31 20.41
CA GLY A 278 5.62 9.16 19.52
C GLY A 278 4.37 8.32 19.81
N CYS A 279 4.40 7.05 19.41
CA CYS A 279 3.31 6.10 19.64
C CYS A 279 3.82 4.72 20.09
N GLN A 280 2.91 3.88 20.57
CA GLN A 280 3.13 2.47 20.83
C GLN A 280 2.13 1.66 19.99
N LEU A 281 2.63 0.64 19.28
CA LEU A 281 1.82 -0.32 18.53
C LEU A 281 1.22 -1.38 19.47
N GLU A 282 0.21 -2.11 19.01
CA GLU A 282 -0.42 -3.21 19.77
C GLU A 282 0.55 -4.33 20.16
N ASN A 283 1.59 -4.56 19.36
CA ASN A 283 2.65 -5.53 19.67
C ASN A 283 3.66 -5.01 20.72
N GLY A 284 3.44 -3.83 21.29
CA GLY A 284 4.31 -3.22 22.30
C GLY A 284 5.45 -2.35 21.73
N LEU A 285 5.69 -2.38 20.42
CA LEU A 285 6.76 -1.60 19.80
C LEU A 285 6.50 -0.09 19.95
N LYS A 286 7.48 0.65 20.48
CA LYS A 286 7.43 2.10 20.62
C LYS A 286 8.18 2.78 19.49
N ILE A 287 7.53 3.75 18.84
CA ILE A 287 8.10 4.55 17.76
C ILE A 287 8.16 5.99 18.24
N LYS A 288 9.36 6.58 18.27
CA LYS A 288 9.57 7.96 18.72
C LYS A 288 9.34 8.95 17.58
N SER A 289 8.81 10.12 17.91
CA SER A 289 8.74 11.24 16.98
C SER A 289 8.75 12.60 17.67
N HIS A 290 9.13 13.65 16.94
CA HIS A 290 9.09 15.04 17.42
C HIS A 290 7.69 15.65 17.35
N THR A 291 6.95 15.30 16.31
CA THR A 291 5.55 15.70 16.08
C THR A 291 4.69 14.47 15.82
N VAL A 292 3.45 14.48 16.31
CA VAL A 292 2.44 13.46 16.05
C VAL A 292 1.20 14.12 15.43
N ILE A 293 0.66 13.54 14.36
CA ILE A 293 -0.60 13.96 13.75
C ILE A 293 -1.61 12.83 13.94
N SER A 294 -2.71 13.10 14.64
CA SER A 294 -3.81 12.18 14.80
C SER A 294 -4.87 12.40 13.72
N ASN A 295 -5.06 11.41 12.85
CA ASN A 295 -6.16 11.36 11.90
C ASN A 295 -7.23 10.38 12.40
N THR A 296 -7.67 10.58 13.64
CA THR A 296 -8.61 9.69 14.33
C THR A 296 -9.79 10.45 14.88
N THR A 297 -10.84 9.72 15.27
CA THR A 297 -12.02 10.37 15.84
C THR A 297 -11.74 10.96 17.21
N VAL A 298 -12.48 12.01 17.58
CA VAL A 298 -12.37 12.63 18.92
C VAL A 298 -12.59 11.60 20.04
N TRP A 299 -13.48 10.62 19.84
CA TRP A 299 -13.72 9.56 20.82
C TRP A 299 -12.55 8.58 20.93
N ASN A 300 -11.90 8.22 19.82
CA ASN A 300 -10.74 7.35 19.87
C ASN A 300 -9.53 8.08 20.47
N LEU A 301 -9.31 9.36 20.12
CA LEU A 301 -8.20 10.14 20.66
C LEU A 301 -8.29 10.29 22.18
N TYR A 302 -9.42 10.77 22.69
CA TYR A 302 -9.61 11.05 24.12
C TYR A 302 -10.14 9.87 24.94
N GLY A 303 -10.55 8.78 24.30
CA GLY A 303 -11.12 7.60 24.95
C GLY A 303 -10.25 6.35 24.88
N LYS A 304 -9.29 6.28 23.96
CA LYS A 304 -8.46 5.09 23.73
C LYS A 304 -6.97 5.40 23.57
N LEU A 305 -6.61 6.33 22.69
CA LEU A 305 -5.22 6.53 22.27
C LEU A 305 -4.38 7.34 23.26
N ILE A 306 -4.97 8.30 23.97
CA ILE A 306 -4.26 9.03 25.03
C ILE A 306 -4.60 8.39 26.37
N ASP A 307 -3.57 8.08 27.16
CA ASP A 307 -3.78 7.54 28.50
C ASP A 307 -4.61 8.53 29.34
N SER A 308 -5.59 7.97 30.06
CA SER A 308 -6.51 8.70 30.90
C SER A 308 -5.82 9.64 31.90
N GLN A 309 -4.62 9.31 32.38
CA GLN A 309 -3.84 10.16 33.29
C GLN A 309 -3.42 11.50 32.68
N HIS A 310 -3.30 11.57 31.35
CA HIS A 310 -2.90 12.78 30.62
C HIS A 310 -4.08 13.63 30.16
N ILE A 311 -5.32 13.23 30.48
CA ILE A 311 -6.54 13.90 30.04
C ILE A 311 -7.28 14.49 31.24
N SER A 312 -7.52 15.81 31.22
CA SER A 312 -8.34 16.45 32.24
C SER A 312 -9.79 15.93 32.24
N ARG A 313 -10.42 15.84 33.42
CA ARG A 313 -11.83 15.41 33.57
C ARG A 313 -12.78 16.25 32.70
N ARG A 314 -12.52 17.57 32.59
CA ARG A 314 -13.28 18.50 31.73
C ARG A 314 -13.18 18.12 30.25
N LYS A 315 -11.98 17.85 29.74
CA LYS A 315 -11.77 17.48 28.33
C LYS A 315 -12.36 16.12 28.00
N ARG A 316 -12.27 15.14 28.91
CA ARG A 316 -12.94 13.84 28.74
C ARG A 316 -14.47 13.99 28.65
N LYS A 317 -15.08 14.81 29.51
CA LYS A 317 -16.52 15.11 29.45
C LYS A 317 -16.88 15.85 28.15
N TRP A 318 -16.04 16.79 27.72
CA TRP A 318 -16.22 17.49 26.44
C TRP A 318 -16.18 16.52 25.25
N ALA A 319 -15.21 15.60 25.17
CA ALA A 319 -15.11 14.66 24.05
C ALA A 319 -16.32 13.70 24.00
N ARG A 320 -16.81 13.25 25.16
CA ARG A 320 -17.96 12.34 25.27
C ARG A 320 -19.30 12.99 24.92
N LYS A 321 -19.42 14.32 24.96
CA LYS A 321 -20.70 15.02 24.71
C LYS A 321 -21.09 15.04 23.24
N PHE A 322 -20.13 14.82 22.33
CA PHE A 322 -20.38 14.86 20.89
C PHE A 322 -21.27 13.71 20.45
N ARG A 323 -22.28 14.04 19.63
CA ARG A 323 -23.16 13.06 18.97
C ARG A 323 -22.50 12.56 17.69
N PRO A 324 -22.30 11.23 17.54
CA PRO A 324 -21.75 10.65 16.33
C PRO A 324 -22.71 10.80 15.16
N SER A 325 -22.17 10.76 13.93
CA SER A 325 -23.00 10.61 12.74
C SER A 325 -23.79 9.31 12.77
N TYR A 326 -24.83 9.23 11.96
CA TYR A 326 -25.50 7.96 11.68
C TYR A 326 -24.52 6.95 11.07
N SER A 327 -24.91 5.68 11.06
CA SER A 327 -24.22 4.59 10.34
C SER A 327 -24.99 4.23 9.07
N VAL A 328 -24.44 3.36 8.22
CA VAL A 328 -25.16 2.84 7.05
C VAL A 328 -25.17 1.31 7.01
N PHE A 329 -26.22 0.77 6.42
CA PHE A 329 -26.30 -0.60 5.94
C PHE A 329 -26.07 -0.59 4.43
N GLY A 330 -25.02 -1.29 3.98
CA GLY A 330 -24.59 -1.31 2.58
C GLY A 330 -24.95 -2.62 1.90
N VAL A 331 -25.48 -2.55 0.68
CA VAL A 331 -25.67 -3.69 -0.22
C VAL A 331 -24.91 -3.41 -1.51
N TYR A 332 -24.04 -4.33 -1.92
CA TYR A 332 -23.18 -4.20 -3.09
C TYR A 332 -23.51 -5.32 -4.07
N LEU A 333 -23.94 -4.96 -5.28
CA LEU A 333 -24.37 -5.91 -6.29
C LEU A 333 -23.55 -5.75 -7.56
N GLY A 334 -22.97 -6.85 -8.04
CA GLY A 334 -22.54 -6.97 -9.43
C GLY A 334 -23.71 -7.55 -10.22
N VAL A 335 -24.20 -6.86 -11.24
CA VAL A 335 -25.39 -7.24 -12.01
C VAL A 335 -25.12 -7.25 -13.50
N LYS A 336 -25.87 -8.04 -14.28
CA LYS A 336 -25.82 -7.90 -15.75
C LYS A 336 -26.40 -6.56 -16.18
N ALA A 337 -25.97 -6.04 -17.33
CA ALA A 337 -26.39 -4.73 -17.84
C ALA A 337 -27.91 -4.60 -17.98
N GLU A 338 -28.63 -5.68 -18.30
CA GLU A 338 -30.09 -5.68 -18.46
C GLU A 338 -30.84 -5.36 -17.16
N ALA A 339 -30.19 -5.52 -15.99
CA ALA A 339 -30.77 -5.19 -14.70
C ALA A 339 -30.94 -3.67 -14.48
N VAL A 340 -30.24 -2.84 -15.26
CA VAL A 340 -30.18 -1.38 -15.08
C VAL A 340 -30.96 -0.71 -16.21
N PRO A 341 -32.18 -0.20 -15.95
CA PRO A 341 -32.97 0.49 -16.96
C PRO A 341 -32.26 1.74 -17.52
N PRO A 342 -32.44 2.10 -18.80
CA PRO A 342 -31.84 3.29 -19.40
C PRO A 342 -32.20 4.63 -18.72
N THR A 343 -33.28 4.64 -17.92
CA THR A 343 -33.75 5.81 -17.17
C THR A 343 -32.96 6.06 -15.88
N ILE A 344 -32.26 5.03 -15.37
CA ILE A 344 -31.44 5.11 -14.16
C ILE A 344 -30.23 6.01 -14.43
N LYS A 345 -29.97 6.90 -13.48
CA LYS A 345 -28.80 7.79 -13.48
C LYS A 345 -27.69 7.19 -12.59
N PRO A 346 -26.42 7.58 -12.80
CA PRO A 346 -25.29 7.04 -12.04
C PRO A 346 -25.41 7.23 -10.53
N THR A 347 -26.10 8.29 -10.07
CA THR A 347 -26.24 8.63 -8.65
C THR A 347 -27.68 9.01 -8.33
N GLN A 348 -28.30 8.27 -7.41
CA GLN A 348 -29.72 8.46 -7.09
C GLN A 348 -30.00 8.38 -5.60
N ILE A 349 -30.96 9.17 -5.14
CA ILE A 349 -31.56 9.08 -3.81
C ILE A 349 -33.02 8.67 -4.00
N LEU A 350 -33.36 7.48 -3.53
CA LEU A 350 -34.66 6.83 -3.73
C LEU A 350 -35.41 6.72 -2.39
N PRO A 351 -36.71 7.03 -2.33
CA PRO A 351 -37.54 6.72 -1.16
C PRO A 351 -37.47 5.24 -0.82
N PHE A 352 -37.45 4.90 0.45
CA PHE A 352 -37.51 3.52 0.93
C PHE A 352 -38.48 3.41 2.09
N ASN A 353 -39.54 2.63 1.89
CA ASN A 353 -40.55 2.38 2.89
C ASN A 353 -40.59 0.89 3.21
N ASP A 354 -40.35 0.53 4.47
CA ASP A 354 -40.40 -0.84 4.95
C ASP A 354 -41.21 -0.91 6.25
N ASN A 355 -42.30 -1.69 6.24
CA ASN A 355 -43.16 -1.96 7.40
C ASN A 355 -43.56 -0.72 8.23
N GLY A 356 -43.88 0.39 7.57
CA GLY A 356 -44.29 1.64 8.21
C GLY A 356 -43.14 2.59 8.61
N SER A 357 -41.88 2.17 8.44
CA SER A 357 -40.71 3.06 8.54
C SER A 357 -40.39 3.68 7.19
N SER A 358 -40.26 5.01 7.15
CA SER A 358 -39.86 5.77 5.94
C SER A 358 -38.41 6.23 6.04
N SER A 359 -37.63 5.98 4.99
CA SER A 359 -36.22 6.34 4.86
C SER A 359 -35.89 6.57 3.37
N TYR A 360 -34.60 6.57 3.03
CA TYR A 360 -34.10 6.68 1.67
C TYR A 360 -32.92 5.75 1.43
N LEU A 361 -32.75 5.34 0.17
CA LEU A 361 -31.59 4.60 -0.32
C LEU A 361 -30.77 5.53 -1.21
N THR A 362 -29.47 5.59 -0.94
CA THR A 362 -28.52 6.21 -1.88
C THR A 362 -27.93 5.10 -2.75
N VAL A 363 -28.16 5.17 -4.05
CA VAL A 363 -27.74 4.16 -5.03
C VAL A 363 -26.73 4.77 -6.00
N TYR A 364 -25.53 4.17 -6.04
CA TYR A 364 -24.48 4.51 -6.98
C TYR A 364 -24.30 3.40 -8.01
N VAL A 365 -24.40 3.74 -9.29
CA VAL A 365 -24.05 2.88 -10.43
C VAL A 365 -22.74 3.35 -11.03
N THR A 366 -21.66 3.18 -10.28
CA THR A 366 -20.36 3.80 -10.57
C THR A 366 -19.78 3.36 -11.91
N SER A 367 -20.10 2.15 -12.36
CA SER A 367 -19.63 1.68 -13.67
C SER A 367 -20.27 2.37 -14.88
N MET A 368 -21.31 3.20 -14.69
CA MET A 368 -21.78 4.13 -15.72
C MET A 368 -20.86 5.34 -15.88
N LEU A 369 -20.12 5.72 -14.83
CA LEU A 369 -19.12 6.79 -14.87
C LEU A 369 -17.76 6.26 -15.32
N ASP A 370 -17.45 5.03 -14.91
CA ASP A 370 -16.21 4.35 -15.22
C ASP A 370 -16.45 2.87 -15.56
N PRO A 371 -16.52 2.53 -16.86
CA PRO A 371 -16.75 1.15 -17.31
C PRO A 371 -15.73 0.13 -16.81
N GLU A 372 -14.55 0.55 -16.31
CA GLU A 372 -13.54 -0.35 -15.75
C GLU A 372 -13.90 -0.85 -14.34
N ALA A 373 -14.89 -0.25 -13.69
CA ALA A 373 -15.37 -0.68 -12.37
C ALA A 373 -16.09 -2.04 -12.41
N SER A 374 -16.46 -2.56 -13.59
CA SER A 374 -17.14 -3.85 -13.76
C SER A 374 -16.72 -4.59 -15.03
N PRO A 375 -16.89 -5.93 -15.10
CA PRO A 375 -16.72 -6.69 -16.34
C PRO A 375 -17.58 -6.15 -17.50
N PRO A 376 -17.18 -6.38 -18.77
CA PRO A 376 -17.99 -6.01 -19.94
C PRO A 376 -19.42 -6.55 -19.85
N GLY A 377 -20.42 -5.73 -20.20
CA GLY A 377 -21.83 -6.12 -20.16
C GLY A 377 -22.45 -6.25 -18.77
N THR A 378 -21.80 -5.68 -17.74
CA THR A 378 -22.27 -5.72 -16.34
C THR A 378 -22.19 -4.35 -15.69
N HIS A 379 -22.86 -4.17 -14.54
CA HIS A 379 -22.82 -2.96 -13.72
C HIS A 379 -22.56 -3.24 -12.24
N THR A 380 -22.01 -2.25 -11.54
CA THR A 380 -21.91 -2.21 -10.07
C THR A 380 -23.04 -1.38 -9.49
N LEU A 381 -23.73 -1.87 -8.46
CA LEU A 381 -24.66 -1.10 -7.64
C LEU A 381 -24.13 -1.04 -6.21
N CYS A 382 -23.82 0.15 -5.71
CA CYS A 382 -23.53 0.40 -4.29
C CYS A 382 -24.74 1.09 -3.65
N ILE A 383 -25.42 0.39 -2.77
CA ILE A 383 -26.70 0.82 -2.18
C ILE A 383 -26.50 1.04 -0.69
N PHE A 384 -26.83 2.23 -0.20
CA PHE A 384 -26.67 2.62 1.19
C PHE A 384 -27.99 3.03 1.82
N LEU A 385 -28.36 2.36 2.91
CA LEU A 385 -29.48 2.70 3.78
C LEU A 385 -28.95 3.33 5.08
N PRO A 386 -29.27 4.59 5.40
CA PRO A 386 -28.94 5.16 6.71
C PRO A 386 -29.57 4.37 7.86
N GLU A 387 -28.78 4.15 8.91
CA GLU A 387 -29.21 3.55 10.15
C GLU A 387 -28.89 4.49 11.31
N SER A 388 -29.89 4.73 12.16
CA SER A 388 -29.66 5.42 13.43
C SER A 388 -28.63 4.64 14.24
N THR A 389 -27.56 5.31 14.64
CA THR A 389 -26.52 4.74 15.48
C THR A 389 -27.17 4.35 16.81
N PRO A 390 -27.20 3.06 17.19
CA PRO A 390 -27.75 2.71 18.50
C PRO A 390 -26.89 3.37 19.58
N GLU A 391 -27.50 4.03 20.57
CA GLU A 391 -26.80 4.52 21.77
C GLU A 391 -25.97 3.43 22.45
N ILE A 392 -26.34 2.16 22.19
CA ILE A 392 -25.63 0.97 22.61
C ILE A 392 -25.56 0.01 21.41
N THR A 393 -24.61 0.22 20.51
CA THR A 393 -23.93 -0.96 19.95
C THR A 393 -22.88 -1.31 20.97
N LEU A 394 -23.17 -2.31 21.83
CA LEU A 394 -22.20 -2.81 22.80
C LEU A 394 -20.83 -2.95 22.10
N PRO A 395 -19.72 -2.45 22.68
CA PRO A 395 -18.40 -2.78 22.19
C PRO A 395 -18.26 -4.29 22.29
N THR A 396 -18.27 -4.99 21.15
CA THR A 396 -18.12 -6.44 21.17
C THR A 396 -16.71 -6.77 20.74
N ASP A 397 -15.83 -6.82 21.74
CA ASP A 397 -14.50 -7.36 21.62
C ASP A 397 -14.62 -8.88 21.42
N GLY A 398 -14.56 -9.38 20.18
CA GLY A 398 -14.59 -10.83 19.94
C GLY A 398 -14.60 -11.29 18.49
N LYS A 399 -13.82 -12.35 18.21
CA LYS A 399 -13.74 -13.04 16.91
C LYS A 399 -14.99 -13.87 16.57
N ASP A 400 -15.83 -14.19 17.56
CA ASP A 400 -16.95 -15.15 17.41
C ASP A 400 -18.25 -14.59 16.80
N LYS A 401 -18.43 -13.26 16.68
CA LYS A 401 -19.74 -12.71 16.25
C LYS A 401 -19.99 -12.68 14.74
N TYR A 402 -18.97 -12.49 13.90
CA TYR A 402 -19.15 -12.50 12.43
C TYR A 402 -19.51 -13.88 11.87
N HIS A 403 -19.39 -14.91 12.71
CA HIS A 403 -19.65 -16.30 12.38
C HIS A 403 -20.95 -16.83 12.96
N ASN A 404 -21.66 -16.06 13.80
CA ASN A 404 -22.97 -16.48 14.29
C ASN A 404 -24.01 -16.46 13.15
N ARG A 405 -24.70 -17.59 12.97
CA ARG A 405 -25.78 -17.79 12.01
C ARG A 405 -26.87 -16.73 12.13
N THR A 406 -27.31 -16.38 13.35
CA THR A 406 -28.37 -15.38 13.56
C THR A 406 -28.02 -14.01 12.97
N TYR A 407 -26.78 -13.56 13.15
CA TYR A 407 -26.32 -12.28 12.59
C TYR A 407 -26.29 -12.32 11.06
N ARG A 408 -25.82 -13.44 10.47
CA ARG A 408 -25.80 -13.63 9.02
C ARG A 408 -27.21 -13.66 8.43
N ASP A 409 -28.14 -14.36 9.09
CA ASP A 409 -29.53 -14.46 8.65
C ASP A 409 -30.26 -13.10 8.72
N GLN A 410 -30.06 -12.33 9.80
CA GLN A 410 -30.62 -10.97 9.93
C GLN A 410 -30.07 -10.03 8.86
N LYS A 411 -28.75 -10.06 8.66
CA LYS A 411 -28.06 -9.29 7.63
C LYS A 411 -28.58 -9.64 6.24
N GLN A 412 -28.75 -10.92 5.94
CA GLN A 412 -29.30 -11.36 4.66
C GLN A 412 -30.76 -10.94 4.49
N LYS A 413 -31.60 -11.13 5.50
CA LYS A 413 -33.02 -10.74 5.48
C LYS A 413 -33.19 -9.25 5.15
N LYS A 414 -32.40 -8.38 5.77
CA LYS A 414 -32.45 -6.93 5.51
C LYS A 414 -31.99 -6.58 4.09
N ALA A 415 -30.93 -7.22 3.60
CA ALA A 415 -30.49 -7.04 2.23
C ALA A 415 -31.56 -7.50 1.22
N SER A 416 -32.21 -8.65 1.46
CA SER A 416 -33.33 -9.13 0.64
C SER A 416 -34.47 -8.13 0.59
N ALA A 417 -34.87 -7.53 1.72
CA ALA A 417 -35.93 -6.51 1.74
C ALA A 417 -35.58 -5.26 0.89
N ILE A 418 -34.32 -4.82 0.92
CA ILE A 418 -33.84 -3.72 0.07
C ILE A 418 -33.90 -4.12 -1.40
N ILE A 419 -33.43 -5.32 -1.74
CA ILE A 419 -33.43 -5.83 -3.12
C ILE A 419 -34.86 -6.01 -3.63
N ASP A 420 -35.76 -6.57 -2.83
CA ASP A 420 -37.20 -6.72 -3.14
C ASP A 420 -37.83 -5.36 -3.45
N TYR A 421 -37.52 -4.35 -2.63
CA TYR A 421 -38.02 -3.00 -2.83
C TYR A 421 -37.48 -2.35 -4.10
N LEU A 422 -36.17 -2.47 -4.35
CA LEU A 422 -35.56 -1.95 -5.58
C LEU A 422 -36.11 -2.65 -6.82
N GLU A 423 -36.29 -3.97 -6.78
CA GLU A 423 -36.84 -4.75 -7.89
C GLU A 423 -38.26 -4.32 -8.24
N LYS A 424 -39.10 -4.15 -7.22
CA LYS A 424 -40.51 -3.78 -7.40
C LYS A 424 -40.68 -2.37 -7.98
N ASN A 425 -39.81 -1.43 -7.64
CA ASN A 425 -40.05 -0.01 -7.89
C ASN A 425 -39.12 0.63 -8.92
N TYR A 426 -37.88 0.14 -9.10
CA TYR A 426 -36.84 0.85 -9.86
C TYR A 426 -35.99 -0.03 -10.78
N PHE A 427 -35.77 -1.30 -10.46
CA PHE A 427 -34.88 -2.22 -11.19
C PHE A 427 -35.61 -3.53 -11.51
N PRO A 428 -36.46 -3.59 -12.55
CA PRO A 428 -37.23 -4.79 -12.88
C PRO A 428 -36.35 -6.03 -13.06
N GLU A 429 -36.83 -7.18 -12.57
CA GLU A 429 -36.10 -8.46 -12.56
C GLU A 429 -34.71 -8.45 -11.88
N LEU A 430 -34.37 -7.45 -11.05
CA LEU A 430 -33.04 -7.28 -10.45
C LEU A 430 -32.41 -8.58 -9.93
N LYS A 431 -33.14 -9.37 -9.12
CA LYS A 431 -32.60 -10.60 -8.49
C LYS A 431 -32.08 -11.61 -9.50
N LYS A 432 -32.75 -11.74 -10.65
CA LYS A 432 -32.40 -12.68 -11.72
C LYS A 432 -31.04 -12.34 -12.35
N HIS A 433 -30.63 -11.08 -12.27
CA HIS A 433 -29.41 -10.56 -12.88
C HIS A 433 -28.26 -10.36 -11.89
N ILE A 434 -28.43 -10.66 -10.59
CA ILE A 434 -27.36 -10.57 -9.59
C ILE A 434 -26.31 -11.67 -9.84
N LEU A 435 -25.06 -11.25 -10.07
CA LEU A 435 -23.88 -12.09 -10.24
C LEU A 435 -23.04 -12.16 -8.95
N VAL A 436 -22.95 -11.03 -8.25
CA VAL A 436 -22.19 -10.88 -7.00
C VAL A 436 -23.05 -10.13 -6.00
N GLN A 437 -23.07 -10.60 -4.75
CA GLN A 437 -23.69 -9.88 -3.64
C GLN A 437 -22.73 -9.84 -2.45
N GLU A 438 -22.47 -8.63 -1.95
CA GLU A 438 -21.77 -8.38 -0.70
C GLU A 438 -22.60 -7.40 0.14
N ILE A 439 -22.48 -7.50 1.46
CA ILE A 439 -23.28 -6.69 2.38
C ILE A 439 -22.38 -6.16 3.50
N ALA A 440 -22.53 -4.88 3.83
CA ALA A 440 -21.87 -4.21 4.95
C ALA A 440 -22.90 -3.75 6.00
N THR A 441 -22.52 -3.84 7.26
CA THR A 441 -23.32 -3.37 8.39
C THR A 441 -22.53 -2.30 9.15
N PRO A 442 -23.12 -1.60 10.14
CA PRO A 442 -22.36 -0.74 11.04
C PRO A 442 -21.11 -1.42 11.65
N GLN A 443 -21.20 -2.72 11.97
CA GLN A 443 -20.06 -3.49 12.48
C GLN A 443 -18.94 -3.69 11.44
N THR A 444 -19.29 -3.76 10.15
CA THR A 444 -18.31 -3.77 9.05
C THR A 444 -17.56 -2.44 9.01
N ILE A 445 -18.27 -1.31 9.09
CA ILE A 445 -17.67 0.03 9.07
C ILE A 445 -16.73 0.21 10.26
N GLN A 446 -17.18 -0.14 11.48
CA GLN A 446 -16.37 -0.05 12.68
C GLN A 446 -15.11 -0.91 12.61
N ARG A 447 -15.20 -2.11 12.04
CA ARG A 447 -14.03 -3.01 11.88
C ARG A 447 -12.95 -2.38 11.01
N TYR A 448 -13.32 -1.77 9.89
CA TYR A 448 -12.36 -1.26 8.91
C TYR A 448 -11.90 0.18 9.18
N THR A 449 -12.72 1.00 9.81
CA THR A 449 -12.44 2.43 10.03
C THR A 449 -12.15 2.78 11.49
N LEU A 450 -12.39 1.86 12.42
CA LEU A 450 -12.34 2.07 13.87
C LEU A 450 -13.29 3.18 14.37
N LYS A 451 -14.22 3.65 13.53
CA LYS A 451 -15.24 4.62 13.93
C LYS A 451 -16.26 3.94 14.84
N SER A 452 -16.49 4.55 15.99
CA SER A 452 -17.33 3.96 17.03
C SER A 452 -18.76 3.79 16.51
N HIS A 453 -19.36 2.63 16.80
CA HIS A 453 -20.74 2.28 16.41
C HIS A 453 -20.98 2.26 14.88
N GLY A 454 -19.92 2.20 14.08
CA GLY A 454 -20.02 2.20 12.62
C GLY A 454 -20.33 3.56 11.99
N SER A 455 -20.15 4.66 12.73
CA SER A 455 -20.44 6.00 12.22
C SER A 455 -19.69 6.27 10.90
N ILE A 456 -20.37 6.86 9.92
CA ILE A 456 -19.74 7.18 8.63
C ILE A 456 -18.76 8.36 8.71
N GLY A 457 -18.88 9.21 9.72
CA GLY A 457 -18.04 10.39 9.96
C GLY A 457 -17.69 10.61 11.43
N GLY A 458 -17.12 11.79 11.69
CA GLY A 458 -16.93 12.35 13.03
C GLY A 458 -18.25 12.85 13.65
N PRO A 459 -18.21 13.82 14.57
CA PRO A 459 -19.43 14.42 15.11
C PRO A 459 -20.33 14.99 14.00
N GLN A 460 -21.65 14.90 14.17
CA GLN A 460 -22.62 15.48 13.22
C GLN A 460 -22.48 17.01 13.12
N VAL A 461 -22.66 17.58 11.94
CA VAL A 461 -22.54 19.04 11.70
C VAL A 461 -23.82 19.76 12.13
N ASN A 462 -24.13 19.74 13.43
CA ASN A 462 -25.29 20.45 14.00
C ASN A 462 -24.88 21.68 14.81
N MET A 463 -25.83 22.61 15.04
CA MET A 463 -25.62 23.87 15.76
C MET A 463 -24.87 23.72 17.09
N SER A 464 -25.15 22.67 17.86
CA SER A 464 -24.57 22.48 19.21
C SER A 464 -23.13 21.99 19.22
N GLN A 465 -22.63 21.50 18.07
CA GLN A 465 -21.33 20.84 17.98
C GLN A 465 -20.54 21.14 16.70
N SER A 466 -20.83 22.25 16.01
CA SER A 466 -20.10 22.66 14.80
C SER A 466 -18.96 23.65 15.08
N TYR A 467 -18.06 23.76 14.10
CA TYR A 467 -16.99 24.77 14.01
C TYR A 467 -16.15 24.91 15.29
N MET A 468 -16.27 26.03 16.01
CA MET A 468 -15.45 26.40 17.18
C MET A 468 -15.56 25.43 18.35
N SER A 469 -16.65 24.66 18.41
CA SER A 469 -16.88 23.72 19.51
C SER A 469 -16.09 22.41 19.37
N ARG A 470 -15.59 22.11 18.17
CA ARG A 470 -14.90 20.87 17.79
C ARG A 470 -13.40 20.90 18.04
N LEU A 471 -12.74 19.79 17.73
CA LEU A 471 -11.29 19.66 17.81
C LEU A 471 -10.62 20.64 16.82
N ALA A 472 -9.73 21.48 17.35
CA ALA A 472 -8.85 22.33 16.55
C ALA A 472 -7.72 21.50 15.92
N ALA A 473 -6.90 22.10 15.05
CA ALA A 473 -5.74 21.40 14.51
C ALA A 473 -4.67 21.23 15.59
N ARG A 474 -4.48 22.21 16.47
CA ARG A 474 -3.66 22.06 17.68
C ARG A 474 -4.43 21.34 18.79
N SER A 475 -3.83 20.31 19.37
CA SER A 475 -4.40 19.59 20.51
C SER A 475 -4.01 20.23 21.85
N ASP A 476 -4.47 19.63 22.96
CA ASP A 476 -4.08 20.03 24.31
C ASP A 476 -2.61 19.70 24.65
N TRP A 477 -1.93 18.90 23.82
CA TRP A 477 -0.57 18.44 24.04
C TRP A 477 0.38 19.04 23.00
N GLN A 478 1.53 19.54 23.49
CA GLN A 478 2.54 20.11 22.61
C GLN A 478 3.03 19.05 21.61
N GLY A 479 3.15 19.44 20.34
CA GLY A 479 3.61 18.54 19.27
C GLY A 479 2.58 17.49 18.83
N LEU A 480 1.34 17.50 19.35
CA LEU A 480 0.24 16.68 18.85
C LEU A 480 -0.78 17.54 18.11
N TYR A 481 -1.00 17.21 16.86
CA TYR A 481 -1.95 17.88 15.96
C TYR A 481 -3.05 16.92 15.53
N CYS A 482 -4.17 17.45 15.08
CA CYS A 482 -5.36 16.69 14.72
C CYS A 482 -5.81 17.06 13.31
N VAL A 483 -6.14 16.04 12.52
CA VAL A 483 -6.70 16.17 11.17
C VAL A 483 -7.91 15.25 11.01
N GLY A 484 -8.68 15.44 9.96
CA GLY A 484 -9.79 14.56 9.60
C GLY A 484 -11.16 15.05 10.08
N ASP A 485 -12.14 14.16 10.00
CA ASP A 485 -13.58 14.51 10.06
C ASP A 485 -14.11 14.90 11.45
N SER A 486 -13.29 14.69 12.49
CA SER A 486 -13.60 15.09 13.86
C SER A 486 -13.12 16.48 14.23
N THR A 487 -12.41 17.14 13.31
CA THR A 487 -11.93 18.52 13.48
C THR A 487 -13.02 19.55 13.16
N SER A 488 -12.70 20.84 13.36
CA SER A 488 -13.61 21.98 13.11
C SER A 488 -14.13 22.11 11.68
N GLN A 489 -13.48 21.49 10.69
CA GLN A 489 -13.97 21.42 9.30
C GLN A 489 -15.07 20.36 9.11
N GLY A 490 -15.07 19.29 9.90
CA GLY A 490 -16.10 18.25 9.85
C GLY A 490 -15.95 17.23 8.70
N ILE A 491 -17.05 16.54 8.41
CA ILE A 491 -17.13 15.43 7.44
C ILE A 491 -16.99 15.93 6.00
N GLY A 492 -16.51 15.06 5.11
CA GLY A 492 -16.37 15.33 3.68
C GLY A 492 -14.91 15.33 3.24
N VAL A 493 -14.63 14.86 2.03
CA VAL A 493 -13.26 14.68 1.51
C VAL A 493 -12.54 16.03 1.36
N VAL A 494 -13.26 17.05 0.89
CA VAL A 494 -12.81 18.45 0.83
C VAL A 494 -12.47 18.97 2.24
N SER A 495 -13.40 18.80 3.19
CA SER A 495 -13.26 19.26 4.58
C SER A 495 -12.04 18.67 5.28
N VAL A 496 -11.80 17.36 5.10
CA VAL A 496 -10.64 16.68 5.71
C VAL A 496 -9.32 17.07 5.06
N THR A 497 -9.31 17.41 3.77
CA THR A 497 -8.11 17.95 3.10
C THR A 497 -7.80 19.35 3.60
N VAL A 498 -8.80 20.23 3.77
CA VAL A 498 -8.59 21.56 4.35
C VAL A 498 -8.11 21.46 5.80
N SER A 499 -8.67 20.53 6.57
CA SER A 499 -8.21 20.20 7.93
C SER A 499 -6.72 19.82 7.94
N ALA A 500 -6.28 19.00 6.98
CA ALA A 500 -4.88 18.64 6.83
C ALA A 500 -3.98 19.83 6.47
N ILE A 501 -4.36 20.65 5.49
CA ILE A 501 -3.61 21.86 5.09
C ILE A 501 -3.45 22.80 6.29
N SER A 502 -4.52 22.98 7.06
CA SER A 502 -4.52 23.82 8.27
C SER A 502 -3.57 23.30 9.33
N ALA A 503 -3.58 21.99 9.60
CA ALA A 503 -2.68 21.37 10.56
C ALA A 503 -1.21 21.44 10.10
N VAL A 504 -0.94 21.21 8.81
CA VAL A 504 0.41 21.35 8.25
C VAL A 504 0.91 22.78 8.42
N ASN A 505 0.09 23.78 8.08
CA ASN A 505 0.47 25.19 8.26
C ASN A 505 0.67 25.57 9.73
N ALA A 506 -0.14 25.01 10.64
CA ALA A 506 0.07 25.14 12.08
C ALA A 506 1.42 24.56 12.52
N ILE A 507 1.76 23.34 12.08
CA ILE A 507 3.04 22.69 12.36
C ILE A 507 4.20 23.54 11.82
N LEU A 508 4.14 23.95 10.55
CA LEU A 508 5.19 24.76 9.93
C LEU A 508 5.38 26.08 10.67
N LYS A 509 4.29 26.74 11.07
CA LYS A 509 4.36 27.96 11.87
C LYS A 509 5.04 27.73 13.22
N ASP A 510 4.69 26.65 13.92
CA ASP A 510 5.28 26.33 15.23
C ASP A 510 6.76 25.94 15.10
N LEU A 511 7.16 25.41 13.94
CA LEU A 511 8.55 25.13 13.55
C LEU A 511 9.28 26.34 12.91
N ARG A 512 8.63 27.52 12.84
CA ARG A 512 9.15 28.74 12.20
C ARG A 512 9.56 28.56 10.73
N GLN A 513 8.84 27.72 10.01
CA GLN A 513 9.00 27.46 8.58
C GLN A 513 7.92 28.19 7.76
N PRO A 514 8.19 28.49 6.47
CA PRO A 514 7.19 29.08 5.58
C PRO A 514 5.94 28.21 5.46
N GLN A 515 4.75 28.77 5.54
CA GLN A 515 3.49 28.04 5.36
C GLN A 515 3.24 27.73 3.88
N TYR A 516 2.37 26.76 3.60
CA TYR A 516 1.82 26.56 2.27
C TYR A 516 0.74 27.61 1.98
N LEU A 517 0.91 28.30 0.86
CA LEU A 517 -0.04 29.27 0.34
C LEU A 517 -0.39 28.85 -1.11
N PRO A 518 -1.69 28.68 -1.44
CA PRO A 518 -2.10 28.34 -2.79
C PRO A 518 -1.67 29.41 -3.79
N LEU A 519 -1.16 28.98 -4.94
CA LEU A 519 -0.87 29.88 -6.05
C LEU A 519 -2.16 30.19 -6.81
N LYS A 520 -2.27 31.42 -7.29
CA LYS A 520 -3.36 31.79 -8.23
C LYS A 520 -3.23 31.05 -9.56
N HIS A 521 -2.00 30.80 -10.00
CA HIS A 521 -1.68 30.07 -11.23
C HIS A 521 -0.50 29.14 -10.96
N TYR A 522 -0.68 27.84 -11.24
CA TYR A 522 0.41 26.86 -11.16
C TYR A 522 1.14 26.81 -12.50
N PRO A 523 2.48 26.73 -12.51
CA PRO A 523 3.26 26.61 -13.75
C PRO A 523 2.87 25.39 -14.60
N LYS A 524 2.46 24.31 -13.93
CA LYS A 524 1.97 23.07 -14.54
C LYS A 524 0.75 22.59 -13.77
N ASN A 525 -0.27 22.14 -14.50
CA ASN A 525 -1.47 21.55 -13.93
C ASN A 525 -1.35 20.01 -13.94
N TYR A 526 -1.65 19.40 -12.80
CA TYR A 526 -1.64 17.96 -12.56
C TYR A 526 -3.06 17.40 -12.36
N VAL A 527 -4.09 18.26 -12.48
CA VAL A 527 -5.49 17.82 -12.48
C VAL A 527 -6.00 17.84 -13.92
N HIS A 528 -6.44 16.68 -14.39
CA HIS A 528 -6.90 16.46 -15.76
C HIS A 528 -8.36 16.00 -15.78
N PHE A 529 -9.09 16.37 -16.83
CA PHE A 529 -10.50 15.98 -17.00
C PHE A 529 -10.67 15.13 -18.25
N ALA A 530 -11.22 13.92 -18.08
CA ALA A 530 -11.58 13.02 -19.16
C ALA A 530 -13.04 13.24 -19.60
N LYS A 531 -13.35 12.98 -20.87
CA LYS A 531 -14.75 12.94 -21.33
C LYS A 531 -15.43 11.71 -20.75
N ALA A 532 -16.68 11.88 -20.29
CA ALA A 532 -17.56 10.80 -19.86
C ALA A 532 -18.06 9.98 -21.07
N SER A 533 -17.15 9.32 -21.78
CA SER A 533 -17.42 8.28 -22.79
C SER A 533 -16.08 7.86 -23.41
N LEU A 534 -15.42 6.85 -22.88
CA LEU A 534 -14.45 6.10 -23.69
C LEU A 534 -14.79 4.63 -23.53
N SER A 535 -15.27 4.05 -24.64
CA SER A 535 -15.42 2.60 -24.78
C SER A 535 -14.11 1.91 -24.40
N GLN A 536 -14.20 0.70 -23.84
CA GLN A 536 -13.08 -0.16 -23.44
C GLN A 536 -11.91 -0.25 -24.44
N LYS A 537 -12.13 0.07 -25.72
CA LYS A 537 -11.15 -0.08 -26.81
C LYS A 537 -10.15 1.08 -26.95
N GLN A 538 -10.44 2.29 -26.46
CA GLN A 538 -9.52 3.43 -26.61
C GLN A 538 -8.62 3.64 -25.40
N HIS A 539 -9.02 3.22 -24.20
CA HIS A 539 -8.23 3.43 -22.99
C HIS A 539 -7.06 2.45 -22.85
N SER A 540 -7.22 1.20 -23.30
CA SER A 540 -6.10 0.28 -23.43
C SER A 540 -4.99 0.86 -24.30
N ALA A 541 -5.29 1.72 -25.27
CA ALA A 541 -4.31 2.34 -26.16
C ALA A 541 -3.61 3.59 -25.57
N ASP A 542 -4.31 4.43 -24.80
CA ASP A 542 -3.73 5.67 -24.25
C ASP A 542 -2.98 5.47 -22.92
N LEU A 543 -3.41 4.52 -22.06
CA LEU A 543 -2.52 3.98 -21.03
C LEU A 543 -1.37 3.20 -21.67
N CYS A 544 -1.59 2.59 -22.85
CA CYS A 544 -0.54 1.87 -23.57
C CYS A 544 0.55 2.74 -24.20
N ARG A 545 0.41 4.06 -24.30
CA ARG A 545 1.47 4.86 -24.93
C ARG A 545 2.76 4.88 -24.10
N ASP A 546 2.66 4.72 -22.77
CA ASP A 546 3.81 4.37 -21.90
C ASP A 546 4.01 2.85 -21.74
N GLN A 547 3.00 2.03 -22.11
CA GLN A 547 3.08 0.56 -22.14
C GLN A 547 3.46 -0.02 -23.51
N GLN A 548 3.96 0.76 -24.48
CA GLN A 548 4.37 0.21 -25.79
C GLN A 548 5.64 -0.69 -25.72
N LYS A 549 6.10 -1.01 -24.50
CA LYS A 549 7.02 -2.13 -24.19
C LYS A 549 6.38 -3.28 -23.39
N ILE A 550 5.06 -3.32 -23.22
CA ILE A 550 4.31 -4.45 -22.65
C ILE A 550 3.91 -5.36 -23.82
N LYS A 551 4.90 -6.05 -24.39
CA LYS A 551 4.69 -7.15 -25.33
C LYS A 551 5.02 -8.48 -24.64
N THR A 552 4.50 -8.71 -23.44
CA THR A 552 4.38 -10.04 -22.83
C THR A 552 3.60 -9.92 -21.52
N VAL A 553 2.46 -10.62 -21.47
CA VAL A 553 1.51 -10.72 -20.34
C VAL A 553 0.71 -9.45 -20.08
N GLU A 554 -0.59 -9.48 -20.41
CA GLU A 554 -1.60 -8.58 -19.84
C GLU A 554 -1.60 -8.80 -18.32
N LEU A 555 -0.75 -8.06 -17.64
CA LEU A 555 -0.76 -7.97 -16.19
C LEU A 555 -2.02 -7.19 -15.82
N GLU A 556 -3.11 -7.88 -15.51
CA GLU A 556 -4.19 -7.34 -14.68
C GLU A 556 -3.93 -7.72 -13.21
N PRO A 557 -3.02 -7.03 -12.48
CA PRO A 557 -2.85 -7.27 -11.06
C PRO A 557 -4.11 -6.82 -10.32
N ARG A 558 -5.09 -7.72 -10.17
CA ARG A 558 -6.29 -7.46 -9.38
C ARG A 558 -5.94 -7.53 -7.91
N SER A 559 -6.14 -6.43 -7.18
CA SER A 559 -5.88 -6.31 -5.74
C SER A 559 -6.45 -7.50 -4.94
N CYS A 560 -5.58 -8.39 -4.47
CA CYS A 560 -5.97 -9.59 -3.73
C CYS A 560 -6.12 -9.29 -2.23
N LEU A 561 -7.30 -9.56 -1.67
CA LEU A 561 -7.60 -9.37 -0.24
C LEU A 561 -6.93 -10.40 0.69
N SER A 562 -6.46 -11.52 0.13
CA SER A 562 -5.95 -12.65 0.90
C SER A 562 -4.43 -12.79 0.73
N PRO A 563 -3.65 -12.61 1.80
CA PRO A 563 -2.19 -12.70 1.77
C PRO A 563 -1.70 -14.16 1.79
N ARG A 564 -2.43 -15.11 1.19
CA ARG A 564 -1.94 -16.52 1.12
C ARG A 564 -0.62 -16.60 0.36
N CYS A 565 -0.41 -15.74 -0.64
CA CYS A 565 0.87 -15.60 -1.33
C CYS A 565 2.03 -15.22 -0.40
N VAL A 566 1.76 -14.52 0.71
CA VAL A 566 2.77 -14.15 1.72
C VAL A 566 3.27 -15.38 2.46
N ARG A 567 2.38 -16.34 2.76
CA ARG A 567 2.74 -17.59 3.44
C ARG A 567 3.42 -18.59 2.51
N ALA A 568 3.12 -18.51 1.20
CA ALA A 568 3.66 -19.41 0.19
C ALA A 568 5.03 -18.96 -0.36
N GLY A 569 5.34 -17.65 -0.33
CA GLY A 569 6.59 -17.11 -0.84
C GLY A 569 7.80 -17.39 0.06
N PRO A 570 8.96 -17.78 -0.49
CA PRO A 570 10.14 -18.19 0.30
C PRO A 570 10.73 -17.07 1.18
N ASP A 571 10.52 -15.80 0.81
CA ASP A 571 10.99 -14.61 1.53
C ASP A 571 9.88 -13.88 2.30
N SER A 572 8.64 -14.39 2.24
CA SER A 572 7.42 -13.76 2.80
C SER A 572 7.08 -12.37 2.24
N THR A 573 7.52 -12.06 1.01
CA THR A 573 7.20 -10.78 0.33
C THR A 573 5.69 -10.60 0.12
N HIS A 574 5.17 -9.40 0.41
CA HIS A 574 3.74 -9.12 0.29
C HIS A 574 3.30 -8.80 -1.15
N GLN A 575 3.26 -9.82 -2.01
CA GLN A 575 3.01 -9.65 -3.45
C GLN A 575 1.72 -8.90 -3.79
N ALA A 576 0.63 -9.12 -3.06
CA ALA A 576 -0.61 -8.37 -3.27
C ALA A 576 -0.50 -6.85 -2.99
N HIS A 577 0.45 -6.46 -2.13
CA HIS A 577 0.73 -5.06 -1.81
C HIS A 577 1.57 -4.41 -2.92
N ILE A 578 2.57 -5.14 -3.43
CA ILE A 578 3.36 -4.73 -4.61
C ILE A 578 2.45 -4.55 -5.81
N ALA A 579 1.61 -5.53 -6.11
CA ALA A 579 0.62 -5.49 -7.19
C ALA A 579 -0.27 -4.25 -7.11
N ARG A 580 -0.80 -3.93 -5.91
CA ARG A 580 -1.60 -2.73 -5.68
C ARG A 580 -0.81 -1.43 -5.88
N LEU A 581 0.44 -1.37 -5.42
CA LEU A 581 1.30 -0.19 -5.63
C LEU A 581 1.60 0.01 -7.12
N VAL A 582 1.82 -1.07 -7.85
CA VAL A 582 1.99 -1.05 -9.32
C VAL A 582 0.73 -0.58 -10.02
N GLU A 583 -0.44 -1.10 -9.63
CA GLU A 583 -1.75 -0.66 -10.13
C GLU A 583 -1.97 0.85 -9.87
N ALA A 584 -1.48 1.36 -8.74
CA ALA A 584 -1.50 2.78 -8.39
C ALA A 584 -0.45 3.64 -9.13
N GLY A 585 0.41 3.04 -9.97
CA GLY A 585 1.55 3.71 -10.61
C GLY A 585 2.65 4.15 -9.62
N ASN A 586 2.64 3.60 -8.41
CA ASN A 586 3.60 3.89 -7.33
C ASN A 586 4.79 2.93 -7.40
N TRP A 587 5.59 3.07 -8.47
CA TRP A 587 6.76 2.23 -8.74
C TRP A 587 7.80 2.30 -7.61
N LEU A 588 8.05 3.51 -7.08
CA LEU A 588 9.00 3.72 -5.99
C LEU A 588 8.55 3.00 -4.71
N GLY A 589 7.27 3.13 -4.34
CA GLY A 589 6.72 2.42 -3.19
C GLY A 589 6.78 0.90 -3.36
N ALA A 590 6.50 0.40 -4.57
CA ALA A 590 6.57 -1.03 -4.88
C ALA A 590 8.02 -1.54 -4.75
N ALA A 591 8.96 -0.83 -5.35
CA ALA A 591 10.39 -1.16 -5.30
C ALA A 591 10.94 -1.11 -3.88
N GLN A 592 10.56 -0.10 -3.10
CA GLN A 592 10.89 -0.01 -1.67
C GLN A 592 10.35 -1.21 -0.90
N SER A 593 9.08 -1.58 -1.10
CA SER A 593 8.45 -2.69 -0.39
C SER A 593 9.06 -4.05 -0.74
N LEU A 594 9.48 -4.24 -2.00
CA LEU A 594 10.22 -5.43 -2.43
C LEU A 594 11.60 -5.50 -1.76
N ARG A 595 12.39 -4.43 -1.88
CA ARG A 595 13.77 -4.38 -1.39
C ARG A 595 13.87 -4.28 0.13
N ALA A 596 12.80 -3.89 0.82
CA ALA A 596 12.70 -3.97 2.27
C ALA A 596 12.75 -5.42 2.79
N VAL A 597 12.33 -6.39 1.97
CA VAL A 597 12.33 -7.82 2.31
C VAL A 597 13.53 -8.53 1.68
N ASN A 598 13.81 -8.26 0.41
CA ASN A 598 14.86 -8.90 -0.37
C ASN A 598 15.66 -7.84 -1.17
N PRO A 599 16.87 -7.44 -0.72
CA PRO A 599 17.64 -6.40 -1.38
C PRO A 599 18.20 -6.81 -2.76
N PHE A 600 18.20 -8.12 -3.09
CA PHE A 600 18.55 -8.68 -4.40
C PHE A 600 17.29 -9.07 -5.22
N SER A 601 16.21 -8.30 -5.07
CA SER A 601 14.91 -8.63 -5.67
C SER A 601 14.97 -8.83 -7.18
N GLU A 602 15.82 -8.10 -7.90
CA GLU A 602 15.94 -8.22 -9.35
C GLU A 602 16.70 -9.48 -9.74
N THR A 603 17.89 -9.70 -9.18
CA THR A 603 18.71 -10.90 -9.43
C THR A 603 17.94 -12.17 -9.07
N THR A 604 17.30 -12.19 -7.91
CA THR A 604 16.47 -13.34 -7.50
C THR A 604 15.24 -13.53 -8.39
N SER A 605 14.67 -12.46 -8.94
CA SER A 605 13.62 -12.57 -9.94
C SER A 605 14.15 -13.25 -11.22
N TYR A 606 15.36 -12.92 -11.70
CA TYR A 606 15.95 -13.64 -12.83
C TYR A 606 16.13 -15.14 -12.56
N LEU A 607 16.62 -15.51 -11.37
CA LEU A 607 16.89 -16.90 -10.96
C LEU A 607 15.64 -17.74 -10.72
N SER A 608 14.54 -17.10 -10.36
CA SER A 608 13.31 -17.78 -10.00
C SER A 608 12.76 -18.63 -11.15
N GLN A 609 12.40 -19.89 -10.86
CA GLN A 609 12.20 -20.94 -11.87
C GLN A 609 10.81 -20.96 -12.53
N SER A 610 9.79 -20.39 -11.89
CA SER A 610 8.45 -20.23 -12.45
C SER A 610 7.69 -19.07 -11.81
N ASP A 611 6.67 -18.57 -12.48
CA ASP A 611 5.68 -17.63 -11.92
C ASP A 611 4.66 -18.33 -10.98
N ASP A 612 4.84 -19.64 -10.74
CA ASP A 612 3.85 -20.53 -10.09
C ASP A 612 4.00 -20.68 -8.57
N PHE A 613 4.87 -19.91 -7.90
CA PHE A 613 5.08 -20.02 -6.44
C PHE A 613 3.77 -19.92 -5.63
N CYS A 614 2.74 -19.29 -6.19
CA CYS A 614 1.44 -19.21 -5.56
C CYS A 614 0.37 -20.12 -6.14
N GLY A 615 0.58 -20.86 -7.24
CA GLY A 615 -0.50 -21.50 -8.02
C GLY A 615 -1.50 -22.32 -7.18
N SER A 616 -1.01 -23.14 -6.24
CA SER A 616 -1.86 -23.94 -5.35
C SER A 616 -2.39 -23.20 -4.10
N SER A 617 -1.69 -22.14 -3.67
CA SER A 617 -2.00 -21.38 -2.45
C SER A 617 -2.70 -20.05 -2.70
N CYS A 618 -2.74 -19.59 -3.95
CA CYS A 618 -3.35 -18.34 -4.37
C CYS A 618 -4.84 -18.43 -4.05
N SER A 619 -5.38 -17.43 -3.35
CA SER A 619 -6.83 -17.35 -3.16
C SER A 619 -7.59 -17.10 -4.47
N GLN A 620 -6.88 -16.77 -5.56
CA GLN A 620 -7.44 -16.72 -6.90
C GLN A 620 -7.40 -18.07 -7.62
N SER A 621 -7.01 -19.19 -7.00
CA SER A 621 -7.24 -20.53 -7.57
C SER A 621 -8.74 -20.86 -7.77
N LEU A 622 -9.64 -20.03 -7.24
CA LEU A 622 -11.08 -20.01 -7.53
C LEU A 622 -11.44 -19.24 -8.82
N CYS A 623 -10.47 -18.61 -9.49
CA CYS A 623 -10.57 -17.96 -10.80
C CYS A 623 -9.53 -18.63 -11.74
N PRO A 624 -9.96 -19.54 -12.64
CA PRO A 624 -9.07 -20.39 -13.42
C PRO A 624 -8.05 -19.67 -14.32
N ASP A 625 -8.27 -18.40 -14.64
CA ASP A 625 -7.57 -17.70 -15.73
C ASP A 625 -6.57 -16.60 -15.29
N ALA A 626 -6.27 -16.43 -13.98
CA ALA A 626 -5.55 -15.24 -13.51
C ALA A 626 -4.54 -15.49 -12.35
N SER A 627 -3.46 -16.23 -12.63
CA SER A 627 -2.28 -16.19 -11.74
C SER A 627 -1.52 -14.88 -11.95
N ILE A 628 -1.13 -14.18 -10.87
CA ILE A 628 -0.26 -13.01 -10.98
C ILE A 628 1.16 -13.53 -11.26
N PRO A 629 1.81 -13.13 -12.36
CA PRO A 629 3.18 -13.55 -12.64
C PRO A 629 4.16 -12.74 -11.76
N ILE A 630 4.34 -13.24 -10.54
CA ILE A 630 5.09 -12.59 -9.45
C ILE A 630 6.54 -12.26 -9.86
N LYS A 631 7.24 -13.17 -10.54
CA LYS A 631 8.62 -12.96 -11.00
C LYS A 631 8.66 -11.81 -11.99
N SER A 632 7.78 -11.86 -12.99
CA SER A 632 7.71 -10.85 -14.04
C SER A 632 7.36 -9.47 -13.46
N LEU A 633 6.43 -9.43 -12.51
CA LEU A 633 6.08 -8.22 -11.75
C LEU A 633 7.26 -7.65 -10.97
N ASN A 634 7.94 -8.47 -10.16
CA ASN A 634 9.05 -8.02 -9.31
C ASN A 634 10.22 -7.51 -10.14
N ARG A 635 10.58 -8.24 -11.21
CA ARG A 635 11.59 -7.83 -12.17
C ARG A 635 11.23 -6.48 -12.79
N TYR A 636 10.00 -6.34 -13.28
CA TYR A 636 9.55 -5.10 -13.92
C TYR A 636 9.57 -3.89 -12.96
N VAL A 637 9.17 -4.09 -11.71
CA VAL A 637 9.27 -3.04 -10.67
C VAL A 637 10.73 -2.63 -10.45
N CYS A 638 11.64 -3.60 -10.38
CA CYS A 638 13.07 -3.31 -10.22
C CYS A 638 13.67 -2.60 -11.44
N GLU A 639 13.27 -2.97 -12.65
CA GLU A 639 13.69 -2.32 -13.90
C GLU A 639 13.18 -0.87 -14.00
N LYS A 640 11.99 -0.57 -13.48
CA LYS A 640 11.43 0.80 -13.40
C LYS A 640 12.14 1.67 -12.36
N VAL A 641 12.67 1.05 -11.30
CA VAL A 641 13.39 1.75 -10.22
C VAL A 641 14.73 1.02 -9.98
N PRO A 642 15.69 1.11 -10.91
CA PRO A 642 16.92 0.30 -10.86
C PRO A 642 17.87 0.74 -9.76
N ASN A 643 17.88 2.05 -9.46
CA ASN A 643 18.68 2.64 -8.41
C ASN A 643 17.76 2.97 -7.24
N TYR A 644 17.98 2.32 -6.10
CA TYR A 644 17.24 2.58 -4.88
C TYR A 644 18.19 2.53 -3.69
N ILE A 645 18.45 3.70 -3.11
CA ILE A 645 19.25 3.83 -1.90
C ILE A 645 18.27 4.06 -0.76
N PRO A 646 18.18 3.15 0.22
CA PRO A 646 17.29 3.34 1.36
C PRO A 646 17.82 4.44 2.29
N GLU A 647 16.90 5.02 3.03
CA GLU A 647 17.23 5.92 4.13
C GLU A 647 17.97 5.19 5.26
N VAL A 648 18.97 5.87 5.83
CA VAL A 648 19.90 5.36 6.83
C VAL A 648 19.70 6.13 8.15
N ALA A 649 19.69 5.42 9.28
CA ALA A 649 19.69 6.05 10.59
C ALA A 649 21.03 6.76 10.88
N PRO A 650 21.05 7.77 11.78
CA PRO A 650 22.31 8.37 12.21
C PRO A 650 23.27 7.35 12.83
N ASP A 651 24.56 7.63 12.75
CA ASP A 651 25.61 6.79 13.33
C ASP A 651 25.33 6.52 14.82
N ASN A 652 25.35 5.24 15.21
CA ASN A 652 25.09 4.79 16.56
C ASN A 652 26.39 4.50 17.37
N GLY A 653 27.56 4.73 16.77
CA GLY A 653 28.87 4.58 17.38
C GLY A 653 29.36 3.15 17.54
N LYS A 654 28.64 2.17 16.97
CA LYS A 654 28.98 0.73 17.07
C LYS A 654 29.56 0.22 15.76
N ARG A 655 30.58 -0.65 15.88
CA ARG A 655 31.29 -1.24 14.74
C ARG A 655 31.06 -2.74 14.68
N ILE A 656 30.74 -3.26 13.50
CA ILE A 656 30.46 -4.68 13.28
C ILE A 656 31.37 -5.20 12.17
N SER A 657 32.02 -6.34 12.42
CA SER A 657 32.77 -7.05 11.40
C SER A 657 31.93 -8.17 10.77
N ILE A 658 32.06 -8.34 9.47
CA ILE A 658 31.40 -9.40 8.71
C ILE A 658 32.45 -10.13 7.87
N VAL A 659 32.46 -11.45 7.90
CA VAL A 659 33.38 -12.26 7.09
C VAL A 659 32.58 -12.91 5.97
N GLY A 660 32.93 -12.61 4.72
CA GLY A 660 32.27 -13.04 3.49
C GLY A 660 31.33 -11.99 2.91
N ALA A 661 31.57 -11.59 1.67
CA ALA A 661 30.75 -10.68 0.87
C ALA A 661 29.78 -11.42 -0.08
N GLY A 662 29.27 -12.58 0.38
CA GLY A 662 28.18 -13.31 -0.28
C GLY A 662 26.79 -12.74 0.05
N PRO A 663 25.69 -13.37 -0.45
CA PRO A 663 24.33 -12.88 -0.22
C PRO A 663 23.97 -12.69 1.25
N ALA A 664 24.36 -13.60 2.14
CA ALA A 664 24.10 -13.50 3.57
C ALA A 664 24.86 -12.32 4.21
N GLY A 665 26.17 -12.21 3.96
CA GLY A 665 27.02 -11.16 4.49
C GLY A 665 26.63 -9.76 4.00
N LEU A 666 26.44 -9.58 2.69
CA LEU A 666 25.98 -8.32 2.10
C LEU A 666 24.60 -7.91 2.60
N THR A 667 23.68 -8.87 2.78
CA THR A 667 22.37 -8.60 3.35
C THR A 667 22.51 -8.13 4.80
N CYS A 668 23.24 -8.88 5.65
CA CYS A 668 23.46 -8.50 7.03
C CYS A 668 24.06 -7.08 7.15
N ALA A 669 25.11 -6.80 6.36
CA ALA A 669 25.75 -5.50 6.27
C ALA A 669 24.76 -4.39 5.92
N HIS A 670 23.95 -4.60 4.89
CA HIS A 670 22.96 -3.64 4.41
C HIS A 670 21.93 -3.28 5.49
N TYR A 671 21.35 -4.26 6.17
CA TYR A 671 20.33 -4.01 7.20
C TYR A 671 20.93 -3.34 8.45
N LEU A 672 22.14 -3.73 8.87
CA LEU A 672 22.83 -3.08 9.98
C LEU A 672 23.26 -1.64 9.63
N ALA A 673 23.81 -1.41 8.45
CA ALA A 673 24.18 -0.07 8.01
C ALA A 673 22.97 0.88 8.04
N ARG A 674 21.78 0.43 7.59
CA ARG A 674 20.52 1.20 7.68
C ARG A 674 20.12 1.57 9.12
N LEU A 675 20.55 0.81 10.11
CA LEU A 675 20.34 1.06 11.54
C LEU A 675 21.42 1.97 12.15
N GLY A 676 22.36 2.48 11.35
CA GLY A 676 23.40 3.42 11.76
C GLY A 676 24.69 2.77 12.24
N TYR A 677 24.87 1.46 12.03
CA TYR A 677 26.12 0.78 12.37
C TYR A 677 27.21 1.03 11.31
N GLN A 678 28.47 1.08 11.75
CA GLN A 678 29.65 1.06 10.89
C GLN A 678 30.06 -0.38 10.62
N ILE A 679 30.20 -0.76 9.35
CA ILE A 679 30.37 -2.15 8.93
C ILE A 679 31.67 -2.32 8.14
N ASP A 680 32.50 -3.26 8.56
CA ASP A 680 33.69 -3.68 7.84
C ASP A 680 33.52 -5.15 7.41
N ILE A 681 33.48 -5.38 6.10
CA ILE A 681 33.35 -6.72 5.49
C ILE A 681 34.74 -7.19 5.03
N TYR A 682 35.12 -8.40 5.39
CA TYR A 682 36.35 -9.05 4.95
C TYR A 682 36.01 -10.15 3.93
N GLU A 683 36.57 -10.06 2.72
CA GLU A 683 36.29 -10.98 1.61
C GLU A 683 37.58 -11.58 1.06
N LYS A 684 37.59 -12.90 0.88
CA LYS A 684 38.73 -13.67 0.35
C LYS A 684 38.99 -13.34 -1.12
N LYS A 685 37.93 -13.19 -1.92
CA LYS A 685 38.02 -12.90 -3.36
C LYS A 685 38.33 -11.42 -3.63
N SER A 686 38.63 -11.10 -4.88
CA SER A 686 38.85 -9.71 -5.35
C SER A 686 37.55 -8.97 -5.68
N GLU A 687 36.39 -9.60 -5.50
CA GLU A 687 35.08 -9.04 -5.82
C GLU A 687 34.01 -9.53 -4.83
N ALA A 688 32.95 -8.74 -4.67
CA ALA A 688 31.80 -9.08 -3.85
C ALA A 688 30.75 -9.87 -4.66
N GLY A 689 29.88 -10.60 -3.98
CA GLY A 689 28.79 -11.39 -4.56
C GLY A 689 28.87 -12.87 -4.23
N GLY A 690 30.05 -13.38 -3.86
CA GLY A 690 30.24 -14.79 -3.49
C GLY A 690 29.73 -15.75 -4.57
N THR A 691 28.97 -16.77 -4.17
CA THR A 691 28.38 -17.74 -5.12
C THR A 691 27.38 -17.10 -6.09
N LEU A 692 26.81 -15.94 -5.77
CA LEU A 692 25.83 -15.26 -6.62
C LEU A 692 26.45 -14.80 -7.94
N THR A 693 27.73 -14.42 -7.95
CA THR A 693 28.48 -14.07 -9.17
C THR A 693 28.58 -15.27 -10.11
N SER A 694 29.00 -16.42 -9.58
CA SER A 694 29.10 -17.67 -10.35
C SER A 694 27.73 -18.14 -10.87
N ILE A 695 26.69 -18.01 -10.06
CA ILE A 695 25.31 -18.35 -10.45
C ILE A 695 24.79 -17.38 -11.52
N ALA A 696 25.05 -16.08 -11.39
CA ALA A 696 24.62 -15.07 -12.35
C ALA A 696 25.22 -15.33 -13.75
N LEU A 697 26.51 -15.68 -13.79
CA LEU A 697 27.21 -16.07 -15.02
C LEU A 697 26.59 -17.34 -15.63
N ALA A 698 26.36 -18.37 -14.83
CA ALA A 698 25.75 -19.63 -15.29
C ALA A 698 24.31 -19.43 -15.82
N SER A 699 23.51 -18.60 -15.15
CA SER A 699 22.09 -18.41 -15.43
C SER A 699 21.76 -17.22 -16.36
N ARG A 700 22.76 -16.65 -17.05
CA ARG A 700 22.62 -15.53 -18.00
C ARG A 700 21.95 -14.29 -17.40
N ILE A 701 22.21 -14.01 -16.14
CA ILE A 701 21.80 -12.75 -15.52
C ILE A 701 22.75 -11.67 -16.02
N PRO A 702 22.28 -10.50 -16.48
CA PRO A 702 23.17 -9.42 -16.82
C PRO A 702 24.02 -9.05 -15.60
N MET A 703 25.35 -9.20 -15.67
CA MET A 703 26.24 -8.86 -14.55
C MET A 703 26.10 -7.41 -14.10
N SER A 704 25.69 -6.51 -15.01
CA SER A 704 25.34 -5.14 -14.69
C SER A 704 24.18 -5.01 -13.69
N VAL A 705 23.22 -5.95 -13.68
CA VAL A 705 22.12 -6.00 -12.70
C VAL A 705 22.67 -6.38 -11.33
N LEU A 706 23.48 -7.45 -11.26
CA LEU A 706 24.06 -7.90 -10.00
C LEU A 706 24.98 -6.84 -9.40
N HIS A 707 25.89 -6.26 -10.20
CA HIS A 707 26.79 -5.20 -9.74
C HIS A 707 26.02 -3.96 -9.28
N ARG A 708 24.93 -3.58 -9.97
CA ARG A 708 24.07 -2.48 -9.55
C ARG A 708 23.37 -2.79 -8.23
N GLU A 709 22.81 -3.99 -8.06
CA GLU A 709 22.18 -4.36 -6.79
C GLU A 709 23.22 -4.32 -5.67
N ILE A 710 24.38 -4.97 -5.82
CA ILE A 710 25.47 -4.89 -4.83
C ILE A 710 25.80 -3.42 -4.51
N SER A 711 25.97 -2.57 -5.52
CA SER A 711 26.23 -1.12 -5.31
C SER A 711 25.13 -0.42 -4.50
N ASN A 712 23.85 -0.72 -4.77
CA ASN A 712 22.73 -0.19 -3.98
C ASN A 712 22.76 -0.68 -2.51
N LEU A 713 23.35 -1.85 -2.23
CA LEU A 713 23.50 -2.36 -0.87
C LEU A 713 24.63 -1.67 -0.10
N LEU A 714 25.69 -1.23 -0.79
CA LEU A 714 26.88 -0.61 -0.21
C LEU A 714 26.62 0.84 0.21
N LEU A 715 25.94 0.98 1.35
CA LEU A 715 25.71 2.26 2.01
C LEU A 715 27.03 2.90 2.48
N PRO A 716 27.07 4.23 2.68
CA PRO A 716 28.31 4.94 3.02
C PRO A 716 29.07 4.44 4.26
N SER A 717 28.39 3.74 5.18
CA SER A 717 28.98 3.15 6.39
C SER A 717 29.52 1.73 6.20
N ILE A 718 29.50 1.19 4.98
CA ILE A 718 29.99 -0.17 4.66
C ILE A 718 31.32 -0.06 3.92
N ARG A 719 32.33 -0.77 4.41
CA ARG A 719 33.64 -0.94 3.76
C ARG A 719 33.90 -2.40 3.49
N ILE A 720 34.57 -2.70 2.38
CA ILE A 720 34.96 -4.08 2.03
C ILE A 720 36.48 -4.13 1.87
N TYR A 721 37.09 -5.08 2.55
CA TYR A 721 38.50 -5.42 2.49
C TYR A 721 38.65 -6.74 1.72
N PHE A 722 39.08 -6.64 0.46
CA PHE A 722 39.30 -7.79 -0.42
C PHE A 722 40.66 -8.46 -0.17
N GLY A 723 40.79 -9.73 -0.55
CA GLY A 723 42.01 -10.52 -0.34
C GLY A 723 42.30 -10.75 1.15
N GLN A 724 41.26 -10.98 1.95
CA GLN A 724 41.37 -11.24 3.39
C GLN A 724 40.69 -12.56 3.73
N SER A 725 41.48 -13.62 3.93
CA SER A 725 41.03 -14.96 4.31
C SER A 725 40.99 -15.12 5.83
N LEU A 726 39.85 -15.62 6.36
CA LEU A 726 39.72 -15.96 7.78
C LEU A 726 40.52 -17.22 8.12
N GLY A 727 41.42 -17.10 9.10
CA GLY A 727 42.36 -18.14 9.52
C GLY A 727 43.76 -18.00 8.90
N GLU A 728 43.93 -17.13 7.91
CA GLU A 728 45.23 -16.84 7.26
C GLU A 728 45.62 -15.38 7.47
N ASP A 729 44.83 -14.43 6.94
CA ASP A 729 45.11 -12.99 6.98
C ASP A 729 44.50 -12.30 8.21
N ILE A 730 43.36 -12.83 8.68
CA ILE A 730 42.59 -12.31 9.82
C ILE A 730 42.14 -13.46 10.72
N THR A 731 42.03 -13.21 12.03
CA THR A 731 41.56 -14.22 13.00
C THR A 731 40.30 -13.77 13.74
N ILE A 732 39.52 -14.75 14.23
CA ILE A 732 38.33 -14.47 15.06
C ILE A 732 38.70 -13.67 16.32
N ALA A 733 39.84 -13.97 16.95
CA ALA A 733 40.30 -13.29 18.15
C ALA A 733 40.56 -11.80 17.91
N GLU A 734 41.23 -11.44 16.81
CA GLU A 734 41.49 -10.04 16.43
C GLU A 734 40.20 -9.28 16.16
N LEU A 735 39.30 -9.87 15.38
CA LEU A 735 38.01 -9.24 15.05
C LEU A 735 37.17 -9.00 16.31
N ARG A 736 37.17 -9.93 17.26
CA ARG A 736 36.44 -9.77 18.53
C ARG A 736 37.01 -8.69 19.43
N LEU A 737 38.29 -8.36 19.32
CA LEU A 737 38.91 -7.27 20.08
C LEU A 737 38.61 -5.89 19.46
N GLN A 738 38.45 -5.83 18.13
CA GLN A 738 38.30 -4.57 17.40
C GLN A 738 36.84 -4.14 17.16
N TYR A 739 35.90 -5.08 17.21
CA TYR A 739 34.49 -4.86 16.84
C TYR A 739 33.54 -5.25 17.97
N ASP A 740 32.37 -4.61 18.02
CA ASP A 740 31.33 -4.88 19.01
C ASP A 740 30.59 -6.21 18.76
N ALA A 741 30.54 -6.65 17.49
CA ALA A 741 29.98 -7.94 17.06
C ALA A 741 30.67 -8.45 15.80
N LEU A 742 30.60 -9.77 15.60
CA LEU A 742 31.14 -10.49 14.44
C LEU A 742 30.04 -11.36 13.80
N PHE A 743 29.91 -11.29 12.48
CA PHE A 743 29.05 -12.19 11.70
C PHE A 743 29.86 -13.01 10.70
N LEU A 744 29.75 -14.33 10.79
CA LEU A 744 30.42 -15.30 9.93
C LEU A 744 29.50 -15.74 8.79
N ALA A 745 29.85 -15.38 7.55
CA ALA A 745 29.08 -15.66 6.34
C ALA A 745 29.99 -16.20 5.21
N CYS A 746 31.02 -16.98 5.57
CA CYS A 746 32.06 -17.46 4.65
C CYS A 746 31.56 -18.46 3.60
N GLY A 747 30.36 -19.03 3.79
CA GLY A 747 29.78 -20.02 2.89
C GLY A 747 30.53 -21.35 2.90
N LEU A 748 30.43 -22.08 1.78
CA LEU A 748 31.11 -23.36 1.56
C LEU A 748 32.15 -23.18 0.44
N GLY A 749 33.43 -23.39 0.76
CA GLY A 749 34.53 -23.14 -0.17
C GLY A 749 35.13 -24.40 -0.80
N GLU A 750 34.98 -25.56 -0.15
CA GLU A 750 35.48 -26.84 -0.67
C GLU A 750 34.39 -27.60 -1.42
N LYS A 751 34.77 -28.14 -2.59
CA LYS A 751 33.89 -28.96 -3.42
C LYS A 751 34.48 -30.36 -3.50
N GLN A 752 33.82 -31.33 -2.87
CA GLN A 752 34.21 -32.72 -3.02
C GLN A 752 33.38 -33.36 -4.13
N ILE A 753 34.06 -33.83 -5.18
CA ILE A 753 33.43 -34.63 -6.24
C ILE A 753 33.27 -36.04 -5.68
N GLN A 754 32.03 -36.51 -5.49
CA GLN A 754 31.79 -37.94 -5.29
C GLN A 754 31.98 -38.64 -6.64
N THR A 755 33.19 -39.13 -6.91
CA THR A 755 33.37 -40.11 -7.96
C THR A 755 33.00 -41.46 -7.35
N LYS A 756 31.93 -42.09 -7.87
CA LYS A 756 31.75 -43.53 -7.67
C LYS A 756 33.02 -44.22 -8.17
N ASP A 757 33.44 -45.28 -7.49
CA ASP A 757 34.64 -46.10 -7.77
C ASP A 757 34.80 -46.44 -9.26
N VAL A 758 35.38 -45.54 -10.04
CA VAL A 758 35.68 -45.72 -11.46
C VAL A 758 37.10 -45.22 -11.68
N ASP A 759 38.02 -46.12 -12.04
CA ASP A 759 39.37 -45.76 -12.47
C ASP A 759 39.29 -44.72 -13.61
N HIS A 760 39.91 -43.56 -13.40
CA HIS A 760 39.78 -42.41 -14.30
C HIS A 760 40.90 -42.37 -15.34
N ASP A 761 40.57 -42.58 -16.61
CA ASP A 761 41.44 -42.32 -17.77
C ASP A 761 40.73 -41.40 -18.79
N PHE A 762 40.03 -40.36 -18.30
CA PHE A 762 39.26 -39.40 -19.10
C PHE A 762 39.35 -37.97 -18.55
N ASP A 763 39.32 -36.95 -19.43
CA ASP A 763 39.46 -35.52 -19.07
C ASP A 763 38.22 -35.01 -18.33
N LEU A 764 38.32 -34.97 -17.00
CA LEU A 764 37.26 -34.59 -16.08
C LEU A 764 37.40 -33.13 -15.66
N ILE A 765 36.35 -32.34 -15.88
CA ILE A 765 36.25 -30.96 -15.40
C ILE A 765 34.98 -30.75 -14.59
N HIS A 766 35.07 -29.87 -13.61
CA HIS A 766 33.93 -29.44 -12.82
C HIS A 766 33.06 -28.43 -13.59
N GLY A 767 31.73 -28.52 -13.49
CA GLY A 767 30.77 -27.68 -14.22
C GLY A 767 30.99 -26.17 -14.12
N LEU A 768 31.19 -25.62 -12.91
CA LEU A 768 31.52 -24.20 -12.75
C LEU A 768 32.89 -23.81 -13.32
N LYS A 769 33.93 -24.64 -13.15
CA LYS A 769 35.26 -24.37 -13.75
C LYS A 769 35.21 -24.42 -15.28
N PHE A 770 34.42 -25.35 -15.81
CA PHE A 770 34.11 -25.41 -17.24
C PHE A 770 33.38 -24.15 -17.69
N LEU A 771 32.40 -23.67 -16.93
CA LEU A 771 31.72 -22.40 -17.26
C LEU A 771 32.66 -21.20 -17.23
N ASP A 772 33.59 -21.13 -16.28
CA ASP A 772 34.59 -20.06 -16.24
C ASP A 772 35.45 -20.08 -17.51
N GLN A 773 35.95 -21.26 -17.91
CA GLN A 773 36.71 -21.44 -19.15
C GLN A 773 35.86 -21.11 -20.40
N PHE A 774 34.63 -21.62 -20.44
CA PHE A 774 33.68 -21.39 -21.52
C PHE A 774 33.32 -19.91 -21.68
N THR A 775 33.20 -19.18 -20.57
CA THR A 775 32.87 -17.75 -20.59
C THR A 775 34.02 -16.93 -21.18
N GLN A 776 35.27 -17.33 -20.89
CA GLN A 776 36.46 -16.70 -21.48
C GLN A 776 36.61 -17.07 -22.96
N GLU A 777 36.33 -18.32 -23.32
CA GLU A 777 36.46 -18.84 -24.68
C GLU A 777 35.28 -19.76 -25.06
N PRO A 778 34.17 -19.21 -25.60
CA PRO A 778 32.99 -20.01 -25.96
C PRO A 778 33.27 -21.04 -27.07
N THR A 779 34.34 -20.87 -27.85
CA THR A 779 34.76 -21.80 -28.91
C THR A 779 35.32 -23.11 -28.38
N ILE A 780 35.59 -23.22 -27.08
CA ILE A 780 36.17 -24.42 -26.45
C ILE A 780 35.34 -25.70 -26.68
N VAL A 781 34.04 -25.58 -26.98
CA VAL A 781 33.13 -26.71 -27.21
C VAL A 781 32.96 -27.08 -28.68
N ARG A 782 33.41 -26.25 -29.63
CA ARG A 782 33.07 -26.40 -31.04
C ARG A 782 33.60 -27.71 -31.61
N GLY A 783 32.72 -28.52 -32.19
CA GLY A 783 33.04 -29.83 -32.77
C GLY A 783 33.28 -30.95 -31.75
N LYS A 784 33.24 -30.66 -30.44
CA LYS A 784 33.50 -31.65 -29.38
C LYS A 784 32.25 -32.44 -29.01
N THR A 785 32.47 -33.65 -28.51
CA THR A 785 31.47 -34.45 -27.82
C THR A 785 31.66 -34.28 -26.31
N LEU A 786 30.63 -33.83 -25.60
CA LEU A 786 30.69 -33.61 -24.16
C LEU A 786 29.73 -34.56 -23.43
N THR A 787 30.18 -35.10 -22.30
CA THR A 787 29.30 -35.80 -21.36
C THR A 787 29.16 -34.98 -20.11
N ILE A 788 27.93 -34.69 -19.71
CA ILE A 788 27.62 -33.90 -18.52
C ILE A 788 26.93 -34.82 -17.52
N VAL A 789 27.56 -34.99 -16.37
CA VAL A 789 27.10 -35.90 -15.32
C VAL A 789 26.34 -35.10 -14.27
N GLY A 790 25.08 -35.45 -14.05
CA GLY A 790 24.16 -34.79 -13.13
C GLY A 790 22.94 -34.19 -13.83
N ALA A 791 21.81 -34.15 -13.13
CA ALA A 791 20.56 -33.54 -13.62
C ALA A 791 20.22 -32.23 -12.88
N THR A 792 21.23 -31.51 -12.41
CA THR A 792 21.04 -30.18 -11.81
C THR A 792 20.77 -29.14 -12.89
N TYR A 793 20.26 -27.96 -12.49
CA TYR A 793 20.08 -26.85 -13.44
C TYR A 793 21.40 -26.40 -14.09
N LEU A 794 22.50 -26.44 -13.34
CA LEU A 794 23.83 -26.16 -13.87
C LEU A 794 24.18 -27.13 -15.00
N ALA A 795 23.92 -28.43 -14.82
CA ALA A 795 24.15 -29.43 -15.85
C ALA A 795 23.32 -29.14 -17.10
N MET A 796 22.04 -28.82 -16.92
CA MET A 796 21.12 -28.48 -18.02
C MET A 796 21.57 -27.25 -18.79
N ASP A 797 22.00 -26.19 -18.10
CA ASP A 797 22.44 -24.93 -18.71
C ASP A 797 23.76 -25.12 -19.48
N ILE A 798 24.71 -25.87 -18.92
CA ILE A 798 25.95 -26.25 -19.60
C ILE A 798 25.63 -27.04 -20.88
N SER A 799 24.70 -27.99 -20.84
CA SER A 799 24.35 -28.78 -22.02
C SER A 799 23.76 -27.91 -23.14
N LYS A 800 22.84 -26.98 -22.78
CA LYS A 800 22.25 -26.04 -23.74
C LYS A 800 23.30 -25.11 -24.34
N LEU A 801 24.19 -24.57 -23.51
CA LEU A 801 25.30 -23.71 -23.94
C LEU A 801 26.23 -24.42 -24.91
N ALA A 802 26.63 -25.65 -24.58
CA ALA A 802 27.52 -26.44 -25.41
C ALA A 802 26.93 -26.69 -26.80
N ILE A 803 25.69 -27.19 -26.88
CA ILE A 803 25.01 -27.42 -28.18
C ILE A 803 24.86 -26.12 -28.98
N GLN A 804 24.41 -25.04 -28.34
CA GLN A 804 24.20 -23.76 -29.02
C GLN A 804 25.49 -23.14 -29.58
N ASN A 805 26.64 -23.48 -29.00
CA ASN A 805 27.96 -22.98 -29.42
C ASN A 805 28.75 -23.99 -30.26
N GLY A 806 28.03 -24.97 -30.84
CA GLY A 806 28.56 -25.84 -31.88
C GLY A 806 29.24 -27.11 -31.37
N ALA A 807 28.93 -27.57 -30.16
CA ALA A 807 29.27 -28.94 -29.75
C ALA A 807 28.64 -29.93 -30.73
N LYS A 808 29.43 -30.93 -31.15
CA LYS A 808 28.98 -31.97 -32.09
C LYS A 808 27.91 -32.84 -31.46
N LYS A 809 28.06 -33.16 -30.18
CA LYS A 809 27.13 -33.99 -29.43
C LYS A 809 27.25 -33.72 -27.93
N VAL A 810 26.12 -33.73 -27.23
CA VAL A 810 26.09 -33.55 -25.77
C VAL A 810 25.24 -34.63 -25.15
N TYR A 811 25.83 -35.33 -24.19
CA TYR A 811 25.16 -36.32 -23.35
C TYR A 811 24.87 -35.72 -21.98
N LEU A 812 23.66 -35.90 -21.47
CA LEU A 812 23.28 -35.55 -20.10
C LEU A 812 22.95 -36.83 -19.34
N ILE A 813 23.68 -37.12 -18.27
CA ILE A 813 23.45 -38.30 -17.43
C ILE A 813 22.66 -37.88 -16.18
N ASP A 814 21.45 -38.42 -16.04
CA ASP A 814 20.61 -38.26 -14.84
C ASP A 814 20.73 -39.48 -13.92
N GLU A 815 21.31 -39.25 -12.74
CA GLU A 815 21.58 -40.29 -11.75
C GLU A 815 20.44 -40.48 -10.73
N GLN A 816 19.42 -39.61 -10.69
CA GLN A 816 18.37 -39.69 -9.67
C GLN A 816 17.14 -40.53 -10.10
N SER A 817 16.66 -41.29 -9.12
CA SER A 817 15.52 -42.19 -9.18
C SER A 817 14.34 -41.56 -8.41
N GLU A 818 13.24 -41.27 -9.10
CA GLU A 818 11.84 -41.26 -8.58
C GLU A 818 11.14 -39.99 -8.06
N LEU A 819 11.74 -38.78 -8.02
CA LEU A 819 10.98 -37.56 -7.67
C LEU A 819 11.29 -36.38 -8.62
N GLN A 820 11.00 -36.54 -9.91
CA GLN A 820 11.05 -35.41 -10.84
C GLN A 820 9.79 -34.53 -10.67
N SER A 821 9.99 -33.24 -10.38
CA SER A 821 8.89 -32.28 -10.39
C SER A 821 8.38 -32.07 -11.83
N LYS A 822 7.10 -31.67 -12.00
CA LYS A 822 6.53 -31.37 -13.32
C LYS A 822 7.37 -30.36 -14.13
N SER A 823 8.06 -29.42 -13.46
CA SER A 823 8.91 -28.43 -14.12
C SER A 823 10.23 -29.03 -14.63
N GLN A 824 10.83 -29.97 -13.88
CA GLN A 824 12.05 -30.66 -14.30
C GLN A 824 11.80 -31.54 -15.52
N ALA A 825 10.67 -32.27 -15.53
CA ALA A 825 10.24 -33.06 -16.69
C ALA A 825 10.04 -32.18 -17.95
N LYS A 826 9.41 -31.01 -17.82
CA LYS A 826 9.24 -30.06 -18.93
C LYS A 826 10.59 -29.62 -19.53
N ARG A 827 11.59 -29.33 -18.69
CA ARG A 827 12.92 -28.93 -19.16
C ARG A 827 13.71 -30.06 -19.79
N LEU A 828 13.63 -31.28 -19.25
CA LEU A 828 14.25 -32.44 -19.89
C LEU A 828 13.69 -32.66 -21.30
N ASN A 829 12.38 -32.46 -21.49
CA ASN A 829 11.77 -32.47 -22.83
C ASN A 829 12.33 -31.34 -23.73
N GLU A 830 12.44 -30.10 -23.22
CA GLU A 830 13.09 -29.00 -23.98
C GLU A 830 14.54 -29.32 -24.36
N MET A 831 15.27 -30.07 -23.53
CA MET A 831 16.65 -30.47 -23.81
C MET A 831 16.73 -31.52 -24.92
N GLN A 832 15.82 -32.49 -24.90
CA GLN A 832 15.71 -33.48 -25.99
C GLN A 832 15.35 -32.80 -27.33
N GLU A 833 14.47 -31.80 -27.31
CA GLU A 833 14.14 -30.99 -28.50
C GLU A 833 15.36 -30.23 -29.07
N LEU A 834 16.32 -29.88 -28.22
CA LEU A 834 17.59 -29.26 -28.63
C LEU A 834 18.65 -30.26 -29.13
N GLY A 835 18.31 -31.56 -29.20
CA GLY A 835 19.22 -32.61 -29.66
C GLY A 835 20.21 -33.09 -28.61
N ILE A 836 19.94 -32.84 -27.32
CA ILE A 836 20.75 -33.34 -26.20
C ILE A 836 20.26 -34.76 -25.86
N GLU A 837 21.19 -35.72 -25.82
CA GLU A 837 20.86 -37.12 -25.53
C GLU A 837 20.89 -37.36 -24.01
N ILE A 838 19.74 -37.69 -23.45
CA ILE A 838 19.57 -37.83 -22.00
C ILE A 838 19.58 -39.31 -21.63
N HIS A 839 20.47 -39.69 -20.72
CA HIS A 839 20.62 -41.05 -20.24
C HIS A 839 20.28 -41.13 -18.75
N SER A 840 19.20 -41.81 -18.39
CA SER A 840 18.79 -42.03 -17.00
C SER A 840 19.16 -43.43 -16.54
N ARG A 841 19.65 -43.58 -15.30
CA ARG A 841 19.96 -44.88 -14.67
C ARG A 841 20.86 -45.79 -15.52
N ILE A 842 21.95 -45.26 -16.06
CA ILE A 842 22.91 -46.07 -16.84
C ILE A 842 23.72 -46.99 -15.94
N ASP A 843 24.01 -48.20 -16.42
CA ASP A 843 24.89 -49.12 -15.73
C ASP A 843 26.36 -48.61 -15.75
N PRO A 844 27.21 -49.05 -14.81
CA PRO A 844 28.61 -48.58 -14.71
C PRO A 844 29.44 -48.81 -15.98
N SER A 845 29.17 -49.88 -16.73
CA SER A 845 29.91 -50.21 -17.95
C SER A 845 29.54 -49.27 -19.11
N ALA A 846 28.26 -48.94 -19.24
CA ALA A 846 27.75 -47.95 -20.18
C ALA A 846 28.21 -46.53 -19.79
N PHE A 847 28.22 -46.20 -18.50
CA PHE A 847 28.74 -44.93 -17.98
C PHE A 847 30.20 -44.72 -18.37
N SER A 848 31.07 -45.70 -18.10
CA SER A 848 32.49 -45.62 -18.45
C SER A 848 32.68 -45.48 -19.96
N LYS A 849 31.97 -46.28 -20.77
CA LYS A 849 32.06 -46.20 -22.23
C LYS A 849 31.65 -44.83 -22.78
N LEU A 850 30.60 -44.22 -22.23
CA LEU A 850 30.12 -42.89 -22.64
C LEU A 850 31.17 -41.81 -22.30
N CYS A 851 31.68 -41.86 -21.07
CA CYS A 851 32.70 -40.93 -20.57
C CYS A 851 34.00 -41.03 -21.38
N SER A 852 34.52 -42.24 -21.64
CA SER A 852 35.73 -42.46 -22.44
C SER A 852 35.57 -42.08 -23.92
N SER A 853 34.34 -42.09 -24.45
CA SER A 853 34.05 -41.65 -25.82
C SER A 853 33.89 -40.14 -25.98
N SER A 854 33.89 -39.40 -24.85
CA SER A 854 33.71 -37.96 -24.83
C SER A 854 35.05 -37.25 -24.85
N HIS A 855 35.09 -36.08 -25.50
CA HIS A 855 36.29 -35.25 -25.50
C HIS A 855 36.52 -34.61 -24.13
N GLN A 856 35.45 -34.41 -23.36
CA GLN A 856 35.50 -33.85 -22.01
C GLN A 856 34.27 -34.30 -21.23
N VAL A 857 34.49 -34.65 -19.96
CA VAL A 857 33.43 -35.04 -19.03
C VAL A 857 33.26 -33.93 -18.00
N ILE A 858 32.03 -33.42 -17.88
CA ILE A 858 31.69 -32.29 -17.04
C ILE A 858 30.85 -32.79 -15.87
N MET A 859 31.39 -32.72 -14.67
CA MET A 859 30.65 -33.04 -13.44
C MET A 859 29.82 -31.83 -13.03
N ALA A 860 28.50 -31.96 -13.10
CA ALA A 860 27.54 -30.93 -12.72
C ALA A 860 26.39 -31.53 -11.87
N GLY A 861 26.68 -32.54 -11.06
CA GLY A 861 25.76 -33.15 -10.09
C GLY A 861 26.49 -33.85 -8.96
N LEU A 862 25.86 -33.85 -7.77
CA LEU A 862 26.34 -34.43 -6.50
C LEU A 862 27.69 -33.89 -6.00
N GLU A 863 27.85 -32.57 -6.02
CA GLU A 863 28.84 -31.88 -5.17
C GLU A 863 28.30 -31.82 -3.73
N GLN A 864 28.97 -32.49 -2.78
CA GLN A 864 28.86 -32.06 -1.39
C GLN A 864 29.78 -30.86 -1.22
N GLN A 865 29.20 -29.67 -1.19
CA GLN A 865 29.94 -28.48 -0.76
C GLN A 865 30.16 -28.59 0.75
N ARG A 866 31.39 -28.34 1.18
CA ARG A 866 31.80 -28.38 2.58
C ARG A 866 32.58 -27.11 2.91
N ILE A 867 32.67 -26.84 4.20
CA ILE A 867 33.55 -25.79 4.72
C ILE A 867 34.99 -26.23 4.43
N GLU A 868 35.84 -25.32 3.93
CA GLU A 868 37.25 -25.60 3.66
C GLU A 868 37.93 -26.16 4.92
N ALA A 869 38.80 -27.17 4.77
CA ALA A 869 39.39 -27.88 5.90
C ALA A 869 40.13 -26.94 6.86
N GLN A 870 40.92 -26.01 6.32
CA GLN A 870 41.63 -24.99 7.09
C GLN A 870 40.66 -24.05 7.85
N LEU A 871 39.57 -23.63 7.20
CA LEU A 871 38.54 -22.81 7.83
C LEU A 871 37.81 -23.59 8.93
N ARG A 872 37.50 -24.88 8.69
CA ARG A 872 36.87 -25.76 9.68
C ARG A 872 37.77 -25.96 10.90
N GLU A 873 39.07 -26.15 10.69
CA GLU A 873 40.06 -26.23 11.77
C GLU A 873 40.16 -24.91 12.55
N HIS A 874 40.23 -23.76 11.87
CA HIS A 874 40.26 -22.45 12.51
C HIS A 874 39.00 -22.17 13.34
N LEU A 875 37.81 -22.51 12.83
CA LEU A 875 36.55 -22.35 13.55
C LEU A 875 36.52 -23.26 14.80
N SER A 876 36.92 -24.51 14.66
CA SER A 876 36.92 -25.48 15.75
C SER A 876 37.88 -25.07 16.87
N THR A 877 39.07 -24.60 16.50
CA THR A 877 40.10 -24.15 17.46
C THR A 877 39.76 -22.82 18.12
N SER A 878 39.21 -21.87 17.37
CA SER A 878 38.92 -20.52 17.87
C SER A 878 37.62 -20.41 18.67
N LEU A 879 36.62 -21.24 18.33
CA LEU A 879 35.30 -21.21 18.97
C LEU A 879 35.10 -22.37 19.96
N LEU A 880 35.87 -23.46 19.85
CA LEU A 880 35.70 -24.66 20.69
C LEU A 880 34.27 -25.25 20.60
N VAL A 881 33.61 -25.10 19.45
CA VAL A 881 32.28 -25.64 19.14
C VAL A 881 32.38 -26.56 17.92
N ASP A 882 31.57 -27.62 17.91
CA ASP A 882 31.41 -28.43 16.70
C ASP A 882 30.78 -27.60 15.59
N VAL A 883 31.44 -27.55 14.44
CA VAL A 883 31.02 -26.76 13.27
C VAL A 883 29.67 -27.25 12.74
N ASP A 884 29.31 -28.52 12.94
CA ASP A 884 28.01 -29.06 12.52
C ASP A 884 26.86 -28.67 13.47
N ALA A 885 27.17 -28.10 14.65
CA ALA A 885 26.22 -27.56 15.63
C ALA A 885 26.54 -26.10 16.03
N LEU A 886 27.20 -25.36 15.11
CA LEU A 886 27.84 -24.07 15.39
C LEU A 886 26.93 -23.02 16.02
N VAL A 887 25.65 -22.97 15.61
CA VAL A 887 24.70 -21.91 16.00
C VAL A 887 23.38 -22.48 16.53
N ASP A 888 22.75 -21.70 17.40
CA ASP A 888 21.32 -21.80 17.61
C ASP A 888 20.59 -21.23 16.39
N LEU A 889 19.84 -22.05 15.66
CA LEU A 889 19.13 -21.63 14.44
C LEU A 889 18.05 -20.57 14.70
N ASP A 890 17.58 -20.42 15.94
CA ASP A 890 16.59 -19.42 16.33
C ASP A 890 17.20 -18.04 16.55
N THR A 891 18.42 -17.95 17.07
CA THR A 891 19.12 -16.67 17.33
C THR A 891 20.25 -16.39 16.34
N LEU A 892 20.66 -17.38 15.56
CA LEU A 892 21.88 -17.41 14.74
C LEU A 892 23.16 -17.09 15.53
N GLN A 893 23.09 -17.12 16.84
CA GLN A 893 24.21 -16.86 17.72
C GLN A 893 25.06 -18.12 17.85
N VAL A 894 26.38 -17.96 17.80
CA VAL A 894 27.31 -19.06 17.99
C VAL A 894 27.25 -19.50 19.45
N GLN A 895 27.11 -20.81 19.66
CA GLN A 895 26.97 -21.38 20.99
C GLN A 895 28.16 -21.00 21.89
N GLY A 896 27.90 -20.62 23.13
CA GLY A 896 28.95 -20.22 24.08
C GLY A 896 29.63 -18.88 23.80
N HIS A 897 29.24 -18.15 22.75
CA HIS A 897 29.87 -16.87 22.38
C HIS A 897 28.89 -15.71 22.30
N VAL A 898 29.14 -14.70 23.14
CA VAL A 898 28.40 -13.44 23.11
C VAL A 898 28.82 -12.61 21.90
N ASN A 899 27.85 -12.03 21.18
CA ASN A 899 28.05 -11.14 20.03
C ASN A 899 28.77 -11.77 18.81
N VAL A 900 28.81 -13.10 18.71
CA VAL A 900 29.30 -13.81 17.52
C VAL A 900 28.13 -14.56 16.90
N PHE A 901 27.91 -14.34 15.60
CA PHE A 901 26.78 -14.89 14.85
C PHE A 901 27.28 -15.57 13.58
N ALA A 902 26.53 -16.54 13.05
CA ALA A 902 26.83 -17.16 11.75
C ALA A 902 25.56 -17.44 10.95
N GLY A 903 25.64 -17.35 9.61
CA GLY A 903 24.47 -17.45 8.75
C GLY A 903 24.80 -17.72 7.28
N GLY A 904 23.81 -18.19 6.53
CA GLY A 904 23.99 -18.62 5.14
C GLY A 904 24.48 -20.06 5.04
N ASP A 905 25.13 -20.40 3.93
CA ASP A 905 25.46 -21.80 3.61
C ASP A 905 26.40 -22.47 4.63
N ILE A 906 27.17 -21.69 5.40
CA ILE A 906 28.07 -22.19 6.45
C ILE A 906 27.33 -22.93 7.58
N ILE A 907 26.05 -22.60 7.83
CA ILE A 907 25.24 -23.23 8.90
C ILE A 907 24.17 -24.20 8.36
N ARG A 908 23.81 -24.11 7.07
CA ARG A 908 22.72 -24.91 6.47
C ARG A 908 23.19 -25.90 5.41
N GLY A 909 24.46 -25.86 5.01
CA GLY A 909 24.90 -26.53 3.79
C GLY A 909 24.40 -25.78 2.55
N SER A 910 24.52 -26.41 1.37
CA SER A 910 24.07 -25.83 0.09
C SER A 910 22.57 -25.52 0.12
N SER A 911 22.22 -24.26 0.36
CA SER A 911 20.84 -23.79 0.53
C SER A 911 20.41 -22.86 -0.61
N SER A 912 19.15 -22.41 -0.61
CA SER A 912 18.70 -21.45 -1.63
C SER A 912 19.19 -20.02 -1.32
N ILE A 913 19.39 -19.19 -2.35
CA ILE A 913 19.78 -17.78 -2.18
C ILE A 913 18.78 -17.02 -1.30
N HIS A 914 17.49 -17.35 -1.38
CA HIS A 914 16.45 -16.76 -0.53
C HIS A 914 16.69 -17.05 0.96
N GLU A 915 17.23 -18.22 1.29
CA GLU A 915 17.56 -18.60 2.67
C GLU A 915 18.80 -17.88 3.16
N SER A 916 19.83 -17.75 2.33
CA SER A 916 21.01 -16.92 2.66
C SER A 916 20.63 -15.47 2.94
N ILE A 917 19.74 -14.88 2.13
CA ILE A 917 19.22 -13.52 2.35
C ILE A 917 18.39 -13.47 3.65
N ARG A 918 17.55 -14.48 3.91
CA ARG A 918 16.76 -14.59 5.15
C ARG A 918 17.66 -14.65 6.38
N ASP A 919 18.72 -15.45 6.35
CA ASP A 919 19.67 -15.58 7.46
C ASP A 919 20.45 -14.28 7.67
N GLY A 920 20.92 -13.61 6.61
CA GLY A 920 21.56 -12.30 6.72
C GLY A 920 20.65 -11.24 7.35
N ARG A 921 19.37 -11.20 6.96
CA ARG A 921 18.37 -10.30 7.56
C ARG A 921 18.10 -10.64 9.02
N LYS A 922 17.99 -11.93 9.34
CA LYS A 922 17.77 -12.43 10.70
C LYS A 922 18.97 -12.09 11.60
N ALA A 923 20.19 -12.32 11.14
CA ALA A 923 21.41 -11.99 11.86
C ALA A 923 21.48 -10.48 12.17
N ALA A 924 21.17 -9.61 11.21
CA ALA A 924 21.10 -8.17 11.45
C ALA A 924 20.08 -7.80 12.56
N ALA A 925 18.92 -8.46 12.59
CA ALA A 925 17.90 -8.25 13.61
C ALA A 925 18.39 -8.68 15.00
N GLU A 926 18.99 -9.86 15.10
CA GLU A 926 19.49 -10.44 16.36
C GLU A 926 20.71 -9.67 16.90
N ILE A 927 21.65 -9.27 16.03
CA ILE A 927 22.77 -8.40 16.42
C ILE A 927 22.26 -7.08 17.01
N ASN A 928 21.31 -6.42 16.33
CA ASN A 928 20.72 -5.19 16.85
C ASN A 928 19.97 -5.43 18.17
N HIS A 929 19.23 -6.54 18.29
CA HIS A 929 18.51 -6.89 19.52
C HIS A 929 19.45 -7.10 20.71
N ALA A 930 20.57 -7.81 20.51
CA ALA A 930 21.59 -8.02 21.53
C ALA A 930 22.17 -6.70 22.07
N PHE A 931 22.30 -5.67 21.23
CA PHE A 931 22.74 -4.35 21.66
C PHE A 931 21.66 -3.54 22.38
N MET A 932 20.38 -3.72 22.02
CA MET A 932 19.27 -2.99 22.64
C MET A 932 18.97 -3.47 24.06
N ILE A 933 19.06 -4.78 24.35
CA ILE A 933 18.88 -5.32 25.71
C ILE A 933 19.89 -4.74 26.70
N LYS A 934 21.13 -4.48 26.26
CA LYS A 934 22.16 -3.90 27.14
C LYS A 934 21.92 -2.43 27.50
N GLN A 935 21.00 -1.73 26.83
CA GLN A 935 20.67 -0.32 27.08
C GLN A 935 19.38 -0.12 27.89
N SER A 936 18.57 -1.17 28.08
CA SER A 936 17.36 -1.19 28.91
C SER A 936 17.67 -1.69 30.31
#